data_AF-A0A931CE71-F1
#
_entry.id   AF-A0A931CE71-F1
#
_cell.length_a   1.000
_cell.length_b   1.000
_cell.length_c   1.000
_cell.angle_alpha   90.00
_cell.angle_beta   90.00
_cell.angle_gamma   90.00
#
_symmetry.space_group_name_H-M   'P 1'
#
loop_
_entity.id
_entity.type
_entity.pdbx_description
1 polymer ?
#
loop_
_entity_poly.entity_id
_entity_poly.type
_entity_poly.pdbx_seq_one_letter_code
_entity_poly.pdbx_strand_id
1 'polypeptide(L)'
;MEFRLLGPVEARTAAGPVDIGQPRQRAVLAALLVDAGRPVPMDVLIDRVWGERPPAKARHAVQAYVSALRRALSDGPVELHRAGGGYRIDVPADLVDLRRFENLAARDEPGPLGQALGLWRGSPVADLPGPWAQRLRRQWHNRRIEVALAWARAASAAGTAGLTLDALSALCEEYPLVEPLAAALIRALHECGRTSEALDRYASTRHLLAEELGTDPGRELHDVYRMLLTASGEPGDRSVEFRLLGPVEVGTRAGVLPLGGAKIRTLLATLLLPAGRVISTDRLIDVIWDDDPPPTARALVQTYVSALRRALPADVIETRPPGYLARIDPDSLDRNRFDALVARGRAAAREGRHGEASETLRAAAALWRGPALGGVRSTALAAEAARLDEQRLTVTEERISADLALGRADQLCGELSVLVGQHPTRESLRALLMTALYRSGRAADALAVYRQGRAILVEELGIEPGPELARLHEAILRGDAGPAPVAAAPAPVPAQLPPDAADFTGREAQSGQLIQLLESPSAVGVIAGPGGVGKSALAVHVAHRVASAYPGGVLHVDLRGMSASPASPAEVLGRFLRAFDVDPSAIESSLDERMNQYRSLLAGRRVLVVLDDAANEQQVRPLLPGSPRCGVLITSRNRLPGLAGARLLELDMLSRREATALLARVVGDDRVISSPDAAAEIVTSCGRLPLAVRIAGARLATRRHWSAQLLARRLGDERRRLDELWAGDQQVRATIEMSLPGLDPRARVALRRLGQLGPADFPCWVVAALLDTSADDAETVVEQLVDAHLVDYTYVDHAGQIRYRLHDLVRIYAREQAERHESYADQVAVTTRVADGWLTRLDRLRGHIADRVTSGCIPLWLPSRDSPAGEPAGEPVADPRGWLDVEQTSLVLAVERAAALDLDDTAVRLASLVCASSYPLNNVIELWQRAHDAALGAARRAGNRLGEAVLVAALGQFRYEQDRYPEARRYLSEALALFRDLGHQRGAAATLTALGLACREQGHLPEARHFLEQAMTVCAVLDDDGAIGHCARIAGSVYLEQGAIDEANASLRRALDAYRRAGSRRGTALTLRTIGLVHRAAGRLGDAEQVLSEATDMFRRLGDVKLEGFSSRALAKTHVRMGQLDRALAVLEPLLVSDRHGRDRWAEAMTLRTLGELHLSADRLDEADACLRGALEAFRALEMPLFAARTLRDIAELREACGEHAAAAAARHEALATFRAYGAREVTELSSRVATESL
;
A
#
# COMPACT_ATOMS: atom_id res chain seq x y z
N MET A 1 15.19 -39.79 15.97
CA MET A 1 14.92 -39.52 14.54
C MET A 1 14.30 -38.14 14.45
N GLU A 2 14.76 -37.26 13.57
CA GLU A 2 14.28 -35.89 13.39
C GLU A 2 13.72 -35.73 11.98
N PHE A 3 12.55 -35.10 11.86
CA PHE A 3 11.86 -34.77 10.62
C PHE A 3 11.92 -33.29 10.35
N ARG A 4 12.16 -32.99 9.08
CA ARG A 4 12.68 -31.71 8.64
C ARG A 4 11.88 -31.24 7.43
N LEU A 5 11.00 -30.26 7.62
CA LEU A 5 10.09 -29.69 6.62
C LEU A 5 10.32 -28.19 6.36
N LEU A 6 11.05 -27.48 7.23
CA LEU A 6 11.43 -26.06 7.05
C LEU A 6 12.68 -25.93 6.16
N GLY A 7 12.63 -26.62 5.02
CA GLY A 7 13.67 -26.81 4.01
C GLY A 7 13.26 -27.96 3.08
N PRO A 8 14.19 -28.62 2.37
CA PRO A 8 13.91 -29.91 1.74
C PRO A 8 13.38 -30.93 2.76
N VAL A 9 12.45 -31.79 2.33
CA VAL A 9 11.85 -32.82 3.18
C VAL A 9 12.86 -33.92 3.49
N GLU A 10 13.30 -33.96 4.74
CA GLU A 10 14.32 -34.89 5.23
C GLU A 10 13.85 -35.63 6.48
N ALA A 11 14.36 -36.85 6.66
CA ALA A 11 14.36 -37.55 7.94
C ALA A 11 15.80 -37.93 8.29
N ARG A 12 16.19 -37.78 9.57
CA ARG A 12 17.55 -38.06 10.03
C ARG A 12 17.53 -38.88 11.31
N THR A 13 18.45 -39.83 11.45
CA THR A 13 18.75 -40.53 12.70
C THR A 13 20.06 -40.00 13.28
N ALA A 14 20.46 -40.50 14.46
CA ALA A 14 21.78 -40.23 15.02
C ALA A 14 22.92 -40.72 14.11
N ALA A 15 22.65 -41.69 13.21
CA ALA A 15 23.62 -42.26 12.30
C ALA A 15 23.70 -41.55 10.93
N GLY A 16 22.77 -40.63 10.61
CA GLY A 16 22.78 -39.90 9.33
C GLY A 16 21.39 -39.69 8.71
N PRO A 17 21.32 -39.16 7.47
CA PRO A 17 20.06 -39.01 6.74
C PRO A 17 19.45 -40.36 6.35
N VAL A 18 18.12 -40.45 6.39
CA VAL A 18 17.36 -41.62 5.98
C VAL A 18 16.81 -41.39 4.58
N ASP A 19 17.00 -42.37 3.69
CA ASP A 19 16.44 -42.31 2.34
C ASP A 19 14.93 -42.53 2.38
N ILE A 20 14.18 -41.43 2.22
CA ILE A 20 12.71 -41.42 2.15
C ILE A 20 12.22 -41.75 0.74
N GLY A 21 13.09 -41.82 -0.26
CA GLY A 21 12.76 -42.18 -1.64
C GLY A 21 12.31 -41.01 -2.52
N GLN A 22 11.60 -41.36 -3.60
CA GLN A 22 11.24 -40.44 -4.69
C GLN A 22 10.38 -39.24 -4.22
N PRO A 23 10.37 -38.10 -4.96
CA PRO A 23 9.67 -36.88 -4.54
C PRO A 23 8.20 -37.07 -4.16
N ARG A 24 7.48 -37.96 -4.84
CA ARG A 24 6.06 -38.27 -4.50
C ARG A 24 5.91 -39.05 -3.20
N GLN A 25 6.87 -39.90 -2.83
CA GLN A 25 6.90 -40.58 -1.54
C GLN A 25 7.21 -39.58 -0.41
N ARG A 26 8.17 -38.68 -0.63
CA ARG A 26 8.44 -37.54 0.26
C ARG A 26 7.23 -36.63 0.43
N ALA A 27 6.46 -36.40 -0.63
CA ALA A 27 5.21 -35.63 -0.56
C ALA A 27 4.14 -36.30 0.32
N VAL A 28 4.00 -37.63 0.25
CA VAL A 28 3.12 -38.37 1.16
C VAL A 28 3.58 -38.23 2.61
N LEU A 29 4.89 -38.34 2.88
CA LEU A 29 5.44 -38.17 4.22
C LEU A 29 5.18 -36.74 4.75
N ALA A 30 5.46 -35.71 3.95
CA ALA A 30 5.22 -34.32 4.33
C ALA A 30 3.73 -34.05 4.60
N ALA A 31 2.83 -34.57 3.75
CA ALA A 31 1.39 -34.43 3.94
C ALA A 31 0.89 -35.06 5.24
N LEU A 32 1.52 -36.14 5.70
CA LEU A 32 1.22 -36.77 6.98
C LEU A 32 1.83 -36.02 8.16
N LEU A 33 3.07 -35.54 8.04
CA LEU A 33 3.78 -34.83 9.11
C LEU A 33 3.19 -33.45 9.43
N VAL A 34 2.66 -32.74 8.42
CA VAL A 34 1.92 -31.48 8.63
C VAL A 34 0.73 -31.71 9.59
N ASP A 35 0.03 -32.83 9.42
CA ASP A 35 -1.12 -33.23 10.22
C ASP A 35 -0.77 -34.33 11.26
N ALA A 36 0.48 -34.38 11.74
CA ALA A 36 0.93 -35.42 12.67
C ALA A 36 -0.04 -35.63 13.87
N GLY A 37 -0.33 -36.89 14.18
CA GLY A 37 -1.32 -37.26 15.20
C GLY A 37 -2.79 -37.12 14.77
N ARG A 38 -3.08 -36.72 13.53
CA ARG A 38 -4.43 -36.68 12.95
C ARG A 38 -4.52 -37.60 11.72
N PRO A 39 -5.64 -38.31 11.51
CA PRO A 39 -5.83 -39.11 10.30
C PRO A 39 -6.03 -38.21 9.08
N VAL A 40 -5.23 -38.43 8.03
CA VAL A 40 -5.36 -37.74 6.73
C VAL A 40 -6.08 -38.68 5.76
N PRO A 41 -7.29 -38.32 5.27
CA PRO A 41 -8.06 -39.15 4.34
C PRO A 41 -7.30 -39.45 3.04
N MET A 42 -7.58 -40.60 2.44
CA MET A 42 -6.92 -41.04 1.20
C MET A 42 -7.06 -40.01 0.06
N ASP A 43 -8.25 -39.44 -0.10
CA ASP A 43 -8.51 -38.48 -1.18
C ASP A 43 -7.77 -37.15 -0.94
N VAL A 44 -7.55 -36.77 0.32
CA VAL A 44 -6.71 -35.60 0.70
C VAL A 44 -5.24 -35.87 0.42
N LEU A 45 -4.73 -37.07 0.71
CA LEU A 45 -3.35 -37.44 0.35
C LEU A 45 -3.16 -37.42 -1.17
N ILE A 46 -4.16 -37.88 -1.93
CA ILE A 46 -4.11 -37.86 -3.39
C ILE A 46 -4.10 -36.42 -3.92
N ASP A 47 -5.00 -35.57 -3.42
CA ASP A 47 -5.04 -34.15 -3.81
C ASP A 47 -3.73 -33.42 -3.46
N ARG A 48 -3.17 -33.66 -2.27
CA ARG A 48 -1.91 -33.01 -1.85
C ARG A 48 -0.70 -33.43 -2.68
N VAL A 49 -0.66 -34.67 -3.17
CA VAL A 49 0.48 -35.22 -3.94
C VAL A 49 0.35 -34.98 -5.45
N TRP A 50 -0.87 -35.01 -6.00
CA TRP A 50 -1.12 -34.92 -7.45
C TRP A 50 -2.03 -33.77 -7.91
N GLY A 51 -2.75 -33.10 -7.00
CA GLY A 51 -3.69 -32.03 -7.33
C GLY A 51 -4.83 -32.49 -8.26
N GLU A 52 -5.20 -31.63 -9.22
CA GLU A 52 -6.32 -31.86 -10.15
C GLU A 52 -6.13 -33.01 -11.15
N ARG A 53 -4.91 -33.56 -11.28
CA ARG A 53 -4.59 -34.63 -12.25
C ARG A 53 -3.99 -35.88 -11.58
N PRO A 54 -4.74 -36.59 -10.71
CA PRO A 54 -4.26 -37.83 -10.12
C PRO A 54 -4.22 -38.97 -11.16
N PRO A 55 -3.20 -39.85 -11.11
CA PRO A 55 -3.15 -41.02 -11.99
C PRO A 55 -4.29 -42.00 -11.68
N ALA A 56 -4.76 -42.75 -12.68
CA ALA A 56 -5.87 -43.70 -12.52
C ALA A 56 -5.69 -44.72 -11.38
N LYS A 57 -4.44 -45.02 -11.00
CA LYS A 57 -4.09 -45.92 -9.88
C LYS A 57 -3.52 -45.18 -8.65
N ALA A 58 -3.88 -43.91 -8.43
CA ALA A 58 -3.35 -43.08 -7.33
C ALA A 58 -3.49 -43.72 -5.94
N ARG A 59 -4.65 -44.33 -5.64
CA ARG A 59 -4.88 -45.04 -4.36
C ARG A 59 -3.87 -46.17 -4.13
N HIS A 60 -3.55 -46.96 -5.16
CA HIS A 60 -2.53 -48.00 -5.09
C HIS A 60 -1.12 -47.42 -4.92
N ALA A 61 -0.82 -46.30 -5.59
CA ALA A 61 0.46 -45.62 -5.45
C ALA A 61 0.69 -45.10 -4.01
N VAL A 62 -0.33 -44.49 -3.39
CA VAL A 62 -0.24 -44.06 -1.97
C VAL A 62 0.00 -45.24 -1.04
N GLN A 63 -0.70 -46.37 -1.25
CA GLN A 63 -0.47 -47.59 -0.47
C GLN A 63 0.97 -48.12 -0.60
N ALA A 64 1.52 -48.12 -1.82
CA ALA A 64 2.90 -48.52 -2.07
C ALA A 64 3.90 -47.58 -1.38
N TYR A 65 3.69 -46.26 -1.47
CA TYR A 65 4.54 -45.28 -0.79
C TYR A 65 4.47 -45.40 0.74
N VAL A 66 3.27 -45.60 1.31
CA VAL A 66 3.11 -45.82 2.76
C VAL A 66 3.83 -47.09 3.21
N SER A 67 3.78 -48.16 2.43
CA SER A 67 4.51 -49.40 2.72
C SER A 67 6.03 -49.18 2.71
N ALA A 68 6.53 -48.42 1.73
CA ALA A 68 7.94 -48.05 1.66
C ALA A 68 8.37 -47.13 2.82
N LEU A 69 7.52 -46.17 3.20
CA LEU A 69 7.76 -45.30 4.36
C LEU A 69 7.81 -46.09 5.67
N ARG A 70 6.94 -47.09 5.88
CA ARG A 70 7.01 -47.96 7.06
C ARG A 70 8.35 -48.68 7.18
N ARG A 71 8.90 -49.14 6.05
CA ARG A 71 10.21 -49.79 6.02
C ARG A 71 11.34 -48.82 6.27
N ALA A 72 11.29 -47.62 5.69
CA ALA A 72 12.32 -46.60 5.86
C ALA A 72 12.34 -46.01 7.29
N LEU A 73 11.20 -46.02 7.99
CA LEU A 73 11.04 -45.42 9.31
C LEU A 73 11.00 -46.43 10.47
N SER A 74 11.29 -47.72 10.22
CA SER A 74 11.13 -48.80 11.22
C SER A 74 11.98 -48.64 12.48
N ASP A 75 13.12 -47.95 12.35
CA ASP A 75 14.11 -47.84 13.42
C ASP A 75 13.92 -46.55 14.25
N GLY A 76 12.83 -45.80 14.01
CA GLY A 76 12.50 -44.55 14.69
C GLY A 76 11.28 -44.66 15.62
N PRO A 77 11.08 -43.69 16.54
CA PRO A 77 9.91 -43.63 17.43
C PRO A 77 8.67 -43.10 16.68
N VAL A 78 8.31 -43.75 15.58
CA VAL A 78 7.32 -43.26 14.61
C VAL A 78 6.39 -44.41 14.24
N GLU A 79 5.10 -44.20 14.45
CA GLU A 79 4.10 -45.20 14.09
C GLU A 79 3.19 -44.71 12.96
N LEU A 80 3.08 -45.49 11.88
CA LEU A 80 2.28 -45.14 10.71
C LEU A 80 1.10 -46.10 10.56
N HIS A 81 -0.06 -45.69 11.07
CA HIS A 81 -1.26 -46.50 11.17
C HIS A 81 -2.29 -46.15 10.09
N ARG A 82 -3.13 -47.13 9.74
CA ARG A 82 -4.32 -46.89 8.91
C ARG A 82 -5.46 -46.46 9.83
N ALA A 83 -6.05 -45.29 9.60
CA ALA A 83 -7.11 -44.74 10.44
C ALA A 83 -8.07 -43.87 9.62
N GLY A 84 -9.38 -43.95 9.88
CA GLY A 84 -10.39 -43.06 9.29
C GLY A 84 -10.46 -43.05 7.75
N GLY A 85 -10.25 -44.21 7.11
CA GLY A 85 -10.23 -44.30 5.63
C GLY A 85 -8.96 -43.75 4.97
N GLY A 86 -7.96 -43.33 5.76
CA GLY A 86 -6.66 -42.84 5.29
C GLY A 86 -5.52 -43.31 6.18
N TYR A 87 -4.54 -42.43 6.44
CA TYR A 87 -3.35 -42.75 7.24
C TYR A 87 -3.06 -41.69 8.29
N ARG A 88 -2.51 -42.11 9.42
CA ARG A 88 -2.08 -41.24 10.52
C ARG A 88 -0.63 -41.58 10.87
N ILE A 89 0.20 -40.56 10.96
CA ILE A 89 1.56 -40.69 11.50
C ILE A 89 1.59 -40.16 12.93
N ASP A 90 2.01 -40.99 13.87
CA ASP A 90 2.21 -40.63 15.27
C ASP A 90 3.71 -40.44 15.52
N VAL A 91 4.08 -39.19 15.81
CA VAL A 91 5.46 -38.77 16.06
C VAL A 91 5.45 -37.69 17.16
N PRO A 92 6.37 -37.74 18.14
CA PRO A 92 6.57 -36.67 19.11
C PRO A 92 6.77 -35.30 18.43
N ALA A 93 6.11 -34.26 18.94
CA ALA A 93 6.06 -32.94 18.29
C ALA A 93 7.42 -32.23 18.22
N ASP A 94 8.32 -32.53 19.15
CA ASP A 94 9.69 -32.02 19.21
C ASP A 94 10.61 -32.60 18.13
N LEU A 95 10.24 -33.75 17.56
CA LEU A 95 10.98 -34.40 16.48
C LEU A 95 10.58 -33.90 15.08
N VAL A 96 9.61 -32.99 14.97
CA VAL A 96 9.20 -32.38 13.69
C VAL A 96 9.49 -30.89 13.74
N ASP A 97 10.46 -30.42 12.93
CA ASP A 97 10.92 -29.02 12.96
C ASP A 97 9.77 -28.00 12.79
N LEU A 98 8.76 -28.32 11.98
CA LEU A 98 7.57 -27.51 11.77
C LEU A 98 6.75 -27.30 13.05
N ARG A 99 6.58 -28.37 13.84
CA ARG A 99 5.85 -28.29 15.12
C ARG A 99 6.69 -27.66 16.21
N ARG A 100 7.99 -27.94 16.21
CA ARG A 100 8.94 -27.27 17.09
C ARG A 100 8.96 -25.76 16.84
N PHE A 101 8.92 -25.34 15.58
CA PHE A 101 8.80 -23.93 15.19
C PHE A 101 7.54 -23.30 15.76
N GLU A 102 6.36 -23.89 15.57
CA GLU A 102 5.11 -23.34 16.13
C GLU A 102 5.11 -23.29 17.66
N ASN A 103 5.64 -24.32 18.33
CA ASN A 103 5.73 -24.34 19.79
C ASN A 103 6.70 -23.28 20.35
N LEU A 104 7.77 -22.98 19.62
CA LEU A 104 8.72 -21.92 19.99
C LEU A 104 8.14 -20.54 19.64
N ALA A 105 7.47 -20.41 18.50
CA ALA A 105 6.81 -19.19 18.04
C ALA A 105 5.64 -18.75 18.93
N ALA A 106 5.02 -19.69 19.64
CA ALA A 106 3.97 -19.40 20.63
C ALA A 106 4.51 -18.76 21.93
N ARG A 107 5.83 -18.67 22.10
CA ARG A 107 6.47 -18.04 23.26
C ARG A 107 6.90 -16.63 22.89
N ASP A 108 6.35 -15.61 23.55
CA ASP A 108 6.65 -14.19 23.30
C ASP A 108 8.01 -13.72 23.89
N GLU A 109 9.01 -14.59 23.88
CA GLU A 109 10.34 -14.33 24.46
C GLU A 109 11.44 -14.31 23.37
N PRO A 110 12.47 -13.45 23.48
CA PRO A 110 13.48 -13.31 22.43
C PRO A 110 14.25 -14.60 22.13
N GLY A 111 14.56 -15.40 23.16
CA GLY A 111 15.32 -16.65 23.00
C GLY A 111 14.57 -17.70 22.17
N PRO A 112 13.36 -18.12 22.59
CA PRO A 112 12.52 -19.04 21.81
C PRO A 112 12.23 -18.58 20.38
N LEU A 113 11.92 -17.31 20.17
CA LEU A 113 11.63 -16.77 18.84
C LEU A 113 12.87 -16.83 17.92
N GLY A 114 14.05 -16.49 18.44
CA GLY A 114 15.31 -16.66 17.70
C GLY A 114 15.60 -18.13 17.37
N GLN A 115 15.36 -19.05 18.32
CA GLN A 115 15.51 -20.49 18.08
C GLN A 115 14.53 -21.00 17.01
N ALA A 116 13.30 -20.48 16.98
CA ALA A 116 12.30 -20.84 15.96
C ALA A 116 12.81 -20.46 14.57
N LEU A 117 13.30 -19.24 14.40
CA LEU A 117 13.86 -18.77 13.12
C LEU A 117 15.10 -19.58 12.71
N GLY A 118 15.91 -20.02 13.67
CA GLY A 118 17.08 -20.88 13.42
C GLY A 118 16.76 -22.29 12.91
N LEU A 119 15.49 -22.74 12.95
CA LEU A 119 15.08 -24.04 12.37
C LEU A 119 14.98 -24.00 10.84
N TRP A 120 14.90 -22.81 10.25
CA TRP A 120 14.74 -22.61 8.81
C TRP A 120 16.05 -22.82 8.06
N ARG A 121 16.00 -23.64 7.01
CA ARG A 121 17.16 -23.99 6.16
C ARG A 121 16.96 -23.64 4.69
N GLY A 122 15.91 -22.87 4.37
CA GLY A 122 15.52 -22.48 3.03
C GLY A 122 14.00 -22.46 2.87
N SER A 123 13.51 -22.58 1.65
CA SER A 123 12.08 -22.65 1.38
C SER A 123 11.48 -23.94 1.99
N PRO A 124 10.36 -23.88 2.72
CA PRO A 124 9.79 -25.06 3.36
C PRO A 124 9.27 -26.00 2.28
N VAL A 125 9.45 -27.30 2.46
CA VAL A 125 9.17 -28.34 1.45
C VAL A 125 9.72 -28.02 0.05
N ALA A 126 10.96 -27.48 -0.02
CA ALA A 126 11.57 -26.99 -1.26
C ALA A 126 11.61 -28.01 -2.40
N ASP A 127 11.78 -29.29 -2.08
CA ASP A 127 11.91 -30.42 -3.00
C ASP A 127 10.55 -30.96 -3.49
N LEU A 128 9.43 -30.43 -3.00
CA LEU A 128 8.10 -30.88 -3.37
C LEU A 128 7.46 -29.98 -4.44
N PRO A 129 7.15 -30.52 -5.64
CA PRO A 129 6.40 -29.82 -6.66
C PRO A 129 4.89 -29.87 -6.38
N GLY A 130 4.14 -28.98 -7.04
CA GLY A 130 2.67 -29.03 -7.09
C GLY A 130 1.94 -27.95 -6.27
N PRO A 131 0.63 -27.76 -6.50
CA PRO A 131 -0.13 -26.63 -5.95
C PRO A 131 -0.23 -26.63 -4.43
N TRP A 132 -0.34 -27.80 -3.79
CA TRP A 132 -0.41 -27.90 -2.33
C TRP A 132 0.90 -27.45 -1.66
N ALA A 133 2.05 -27.92 -2.15
CA ALA A 133 3.36 -27.53 -1.63
C ALA A 133 3.62 -26.02 -1.84
N GLN A 134 3.16 -25.44 -2.95
CA GLN A 134 3.23 -23.98 -3.18
C GLN A 134 2.38 -23.18 -2.19
N ARG A 135 1.15 -23.63 -1.89
CA ARG A 135 0.30 -22.98 -0.86
C ARG A 135 0.94 -23.07 0.52
N LEU A 136 1.46 -24.25 0.87
CA LEU A 136 2.18 -24.48 2.12
C LEU A 136 3.39 -23.54 2.25
N ARG A 137 4.17 -23.37 1.17
CA ARG A 137 5.29 -22.43 1.13
C ARG A 137 4.89 -20.99 1.45
N ARG A 138 3.84 -20.48 0.80
CA ARG A 138 3.35 -19.12 1.05
C ARG A 138 2.86 -18.95 2.49
N GLN A 139 2.09 -19.91 3.00
CA GLN A 139 1.57 -19.85 4.37
C GLN A 139 2.70 -19.76 5.40
N TRP A 140 3.72 -20.61 5.27
CA TRP A 140 4.83 -20.64 6.23
C TRP A 140 5.80 -19.47 6.06
N HIS A 141 6.01 -18.96 4.84
CA HIS A 141 6.76 -17.71 4.64
C HIS A 141 6.13 -16.55 5.41
N ASN A 142 4.81 -16.36 5.29
CA ASN A 142 4.10 -15.32 6.05
C ASN A 142 4.28 -15.52 7.56
N ARG A 143 4.16 -16.77 8.02
CA ARG A 143 4.36 -17.10 9.43
C ARG A 143 5.78 -16.81 9.91
N ARG A 144 6.80 -17.08 9.10
CA ARG A 144 8.22 -16.73 9.39
C ARG A 144 8.39 -15.23 9.59
N ILE A 145 7.77 -14.42 8.74
CA ILE A 145 7.81 -12.96 8.82
C ILE A 145 7.16 -12.48 10.12
N GLU A 146 5.97 -13.01 10.47
CA GLU A 146 5.30 -12.67 11.73
C GLU A 146 6.18 -12.95 12.95
N VAL A 147 6.83 -14.12 12.98
CA VAL A 147 7.72 -14.53 14.07
C VAL A 147 8.98 -13.66 14.12
N ALA A 148 9.55 -13.28 12.97
CA ALA A 148 10.68 -12.36 12.91
C ALA A 148 10.33 -10.96 13.45
N LEU A 149 9.14 -10.45 13.14
CA LEU A 149 8.66 -9.17 13.67
C LEU A 149 8.37 -9.26 15.17
N ALA A 150 7.81 -10.37 15.65
CA ALA A 150 7.64 -10.63 17.08
C ALA A 150 8.99 -10.69 17.80
N TRP A 151 9.98 -11.35 17.20
CA TRP A 151 11.33 -11.43 17.74
C TRP A 151 11.99 -10.05 17.85
N ALA A 152 11.90 -9.24 16.78
CA ALA A 152 12.42 -7.87 16.76
C ALA A 152 11.81 -7.01 17.88
N ARG A 153 10.48 -7.08 18.08
CA ARG A 153 9.79 -6.37 19.16
C ARG A 153 10.23 -6.84 20.54
N ALA A 154 10.30 -8.16 20.75
CA ALA A 154 10.73 -8.73 22.03
C ALA A 154 12.19 -8.40 22.34
N ALA A 155 13.08 -8.45 21.34
CA ALA A 155 14.50 -8.12 21.49
C ALA A 155 14.72 -6.63 21.75
N SER A 156 13.97 -5.75 21.10
CA SER A 156 13.97 -4.30 21.38
C SER A 156 13.52 -4.02 22.82
N ALA A 157 12.42 -4.64 23.28
CA ALA A 157 11.95 -4.51 24.66
C ALA A 157 12.94 -5.04 25.71
N ALA A 158 13.72 -6.06 25.36
CA ALA A 158 14.76 -6.63 26.21
C ALA A 158 16.11 -5.90 26.13
N GLY A 159 16.25 -4.90 25.27
CA GLY A 159 17.52 -4.19 25.04
C GLY A 159 18.58 -5.03 24.31
N THR A 160 18.17 -6.05 23.57
CA THR A 160 19.05 -6.99 22.85
C THR A 160 18.81 -6.95 21.34
N ALA A 161 18.39 -5.80 20.79
CA ALA A 161 18.05 -5.63 19.37
C ALA A 161 19.18 -6.06 18.40
N GLY A 162 20.44 -5.92 18.81
CA GLY A 162 21.61 -6.33 18.03
C GLY A 162 21.60 -7.80 17.62
N LEU A 163 20.98 -8.69 18.41
CA LEU A 163 20.85 -10.12 18.08
C LEU A 163 19.99 -10.39 16.84
N THR A 164 19.17 -9.42 16.43
CA THR A 164 18.21 -9.56 15.32
C THR A 164 18.74 -9.05 13.99
N LEU A 165 19.85 -8.30 13.98
CA LEU A 165 20.32 -7.58 12.80
C LEU A 165 20.60 -8.50 11.60
N ASP A 166 21.39 -9.57 11.79
CA ASP A 166 21.78 -10.46 10.70
C ASP A 166 20.58 -11.16 10.07
N ALA A 167 19.67 -11.67 10.92
CA ALA A 167 18.48 -12.36 10.48
C ALA A 167 17.46 -11.42 9.82
N LEU A 168 17.28 -10.20 10.36
CA LEU A 168 16.41 -9.20 9.75
C LEU A 168 17.00 -8.68 8.43
N SER A 169 18.33 -8.57 8.31
CA SER A 169 19.00 -8.22 7.05
C SER A 169 18.77 -9.29 5.99
N ALA A 170 19.01 -10.56 6.32
CA ALA A 170 18.77 -11.68 5.41
C ALA A 170 17.29 -11.77 4.97
N LEU A 171 16.34 -11.55 5.89
CA LEU A 171 14.91 -11.50 5.56
C LEU A 171 14.53 -10.28 4.73
N CYS A 172 15.18 -9.14 4.95
CA CYS A 172 15.02 -7.91 4.17
C CYS A 172 15.62 -8.02 2.76
N GLU A 173 16.58 -8.92 2.54
CA GLU A 173 17.09 -9.27 1.21
C GLU A 173 16.17 -10.29 0.52
N GLU A 174 15.64 -11.26 1.27
CA GLU A 174 14.71 -12.27 0.74
C GLU A 174 13.33 -11.66 0.40
N TYR A 175 12.87 -10.68 1.18
CA TYR A 175 11.56 -10.03 1.04
C TYR A 175 11.69 -8.49 1.05
N PRO A 176 12.32 -7.89 0.02
CA PRO A 176 12.73 -6.49 0.07
C PRO A 176 11.56 -5.49 0.00
N LEU A 177 10.38 -5.93 -0.43
CA LEU A 177 9.15 -5.11 -0.50
C LEU A 177 8.27 -5.20 0.76
N VAL A 178 8.68 -5.99 1.78
CA VAL A 178 7.91 -6.12 3.03
C VAL A 178 8.31 -5.02 4.00
N GLU A 179 7.59 -3.90 3.93
CA GLU A 179 7.86 -2.70 4.74
C GLU A 179 8.00 -2.94 6.26
N PRO A 180 7.18 -3.79 6.92
CA PRO A 180 7.34 -4.04 8.34
C PRO A 180 8.70 -4.63 8.73
N LEU A 181 9.29 -5.48 7.87
CA LEU A 181 10.63 -6.03 8.09
C LEU A 181 11.71 -4.96 7.96
N ALA A 182 11.61 -4.13 6.93
CA ALA A 182 12.53 -2.99 6.75
C ALA A 182 12.43 -2.02 7.93
N ALA A 183 11.21 -1.69 8.39
CA ALA A 183 10.99 -0.85 9.56
C ALA A 183 11.56 -1.47 10.84
N ALA A 184 11.44 -2.79 11.03
CA ALA A 184 12.04 -3.50 12.16
C ALA A 184 13.58 -3.46 12.13
N LEU A 185 14.18 -3.68 10.96
CA LEU A 185 15.64 -3.61 10.77
C LEU A 185 16.16 -2.19 11.03
N ILE A 186 15.50 -1.17 10.48
CA ILE A 186 15.87 0.25 10.66
C ILE A 186 15.83 0.64 12.15
N ARG A 187 14.79 0.20 12.89
CA ARG A 187 14.70 0.41 14.35
C ARG A 187 15.83 -0.31 15.08
N ALA A 188 16.09 -1.57 14.77
CA ALA A 188 17.15 -2.34 15.41
C ALA A 188 18.54 -1.74 15.15
N LEU A 189 18.82 -1.25 13.93
CA LEU A 189 20.05 -0.53 13.58
C LEU A 189 20.18 0.76 14.41
N HIS A 190 19.11 1.54 14.53
CA HIS A 190 19.10 2.77 15.32
C HIS A 190 19.32 2.52 16.82
N GLU A 191 18.64 1.52 17.39
CA GLU A 191 18.80 1.11 18.80
C GLU A 191 20.23 0.61 19.10
N CYS A 192 20.92 0.07 18.10
CA CYS A 192 22.33 -0.31 18.20
C CYS A 192 23.30 0.87 17.94
N GLY A 193 22.80 2.10 17.77
CA GLY A 193 23.62 3.29 17.50
C GLY A 193 24.10 3.43 16.05
N ARG A 194 23.60 2.58 15.12
CA ARG A 194 23.96 2.59 13.69
C ARG A 194 22.97 3.43 12.86
N THR A 195 22.72 4.66 13.30
CA THR A 195 21.68 5.56 12.73
C THR A 195 21.94 5.90 11.25
N SER A 196 23.20 6.03 10.83
CA SER A 196 23.54 6.26 9.42
C SER A 196 23.07 5.12 8.53
N GLU A 197 23.36 3.87 8.92
CA GLU A 197 22.92 2.68 8.19
C GLU A 197 21.39 2.50 8.22
N ALA A 198 20.75 2.94 9.31
CA ALA A 198 19.29 2.99 9.40
C ALA A 198 18.69 3.98 8.37
N LEU A 199 19.31 5.15 8.18
CA LEU A 199 18.92 6.13 7.17
C LEU A 199 19.19 5.64 5.75
N ASP A 200 20.35 5.02 5.50
CA ASP A 200 20.69 4.43 4.21
C ASP A 200 19.71 3.32 3.84
N ARG A 201 19.38 2.44 4.80
CA ARG A 201 18.40 1.37 4.59
C ARG A 201 17.00 1.93 4.29
N TYR A 202 16.59 3.00 4.97
CA TYR A 202 15.33 3.69 4.66
C TYR A 202 15.34 4.25 3.23
N ALA A 203 16.42 4.92 2.82
CA ALA A 203 16.57 5.48 1.48
C ALA A 203 16.53 4.39 0.39
N SER A 204 17.28 3.28 0.57
CA SER A 204 17.26 2.15 -0.36
C SER A 204 15.88 1.49 -0.44
N THR A 205 15.21 1.30 0.70
CA THR A 205 13.87 0.70 0.71
C THR A 205 12.84 1.62 0.03
N ARG A 206 12.91 2.93 0.28
CA ARG A 206 12.06 3.92 -0.40
C ARG A 206 12.28 3.91 -1.91
N HIS A 207 13.53 3.90 -2.35
CA HIS A 207 13.87 3.87 -3.77
C HIS A 207 13.31 2.61 -4.43
N LEU A 208 13.50 1.44 -3.80
CA LEU A 208 12.99 0.18 -4.30
C LEU A 208 11.45 0.13 -4.35
N LEU A 209 10.75 0.66 -3.34
CA LEU A 209 9.28 0.75 -3.36
C LEU A 209 8.77 1.68 -4.48
N ALA A 210 9.48 2.78 -4.73
CA ALA A 210 9.16 3.68 -5.83
C ALA A 210 9.41 3.05 -7.20
N GLU A 211 10.50 2.29 -7.37
CA GLU A 211 10.83 1.62 -8.63
C GLU A 211 9.95 0.40 -8.92
N GLU A 212 9.76 -0.49 -7.95
CA GLU A 212 9.07 -1.78 -8.16
C GLU A 212 7.55 -1.69 -8.04
N LEU A 213 7.03 -0.76 -7.21
CA LEU A 213 5.60 -0.66 -6.91
C LEU A 213 4.99 0.70 -7.28
N GLY A 214 5.79 1.72 -7.61
CA GLY A 214 5.31 3.07 -7.90
C GLY A 214 4.66 3.76 -6.69
N THR A 215 5.00 3.34 -5.47
CA THR A 215 4.38 3.83 -4.23
C THR A 215 5.40 4.42 -3.27
N ASP A 216 5.03 5.50 -2.57
CA ASP A 216 5.82 6.01 -1.45
C ASP A 216 5.77 5.07 -0.23
N PRO A 217 6.76 5.15 0.69
CA PRO A 217 6.79 4.34 1.91
C PRO A 217 5.52 4.55 2.74
N GLY A 218 4.93 3.45 3.19
CA GLY A 218 3.79 3.42 4.08
C GLY A 218 4.10 3.98 5.47
N ARG A 219 3.04 4.08 6.28
CA ARG A 219 3.08 4.72 7.61
C ARG A 219 4.17 4.17 8.52
N GLU A 220 4.39 2.86 8.52
CA GLU A 220 5.34 2.22 9.44
C GLU A 220 6.79 2.66 9.18
N LEU A 221 7.21 2.72 7.91
CA LEU A 221 8.52 3.24 7.51
C LEU A 221 8.62 4.75 7.75
N HIS A 222 7.55 5.50 7.49
CA HIS A 222 7.51 6.95 7.74
C HIS A 222 7.62 7.30 9.24
N ASP A 223 7.01 6.49 10.11
CA ASP A 223 7.09 6.66 11.57
C ASP A 223 8.51 6.33 12.08
N VAL A 224 9.21 5.35 11.48
CA VAL A 224 10.62 5.08 11.81
C VAL A 224 11.51 6.21 11.32
N TYR A 225 11.29 6.71 10.11
CA TYR A 225 12.07 7.82 9.58
C TYR A 225 11.90 9.09 10.42
N ARG A 226 10.68 9.40 10.88
CA ARG A 226 10.46 10.51 11.83
C ARG A 226 11.19 10.31 13.15
N MET A 227 11.21 9.08 13.69
CA MET A 227 12.03 8.74 14.86
C MET A 227 13.52 9.02 14.60
N LEU A 228 14.06 8.59 13.46
CA LEU A 228 15.45 8.85 13.08
C LEU A 228 15.76 10.35 12.96
N LEU A 229 14.85 11.14 12.39
CA LEU A 229 15.01 12.58 12.23
C LEU A 229 14.96 13.31 13.58
N THR A 230 14.13 12.86 14.53
CA THR A 230 14.12 13.43 15.89
C THR A 230 15.37 13.09 16.71
N ALA A 231 16.07 12.01 16.36
CA ALA A 231 17.32 11.61 17.01
C ALA A 231 18.58 12.26 16.40
N SER A 232 18.44 12.96 15.26
CA SER A 232 19.56 13.53 14.48
C SER A 232 19.63 15.07 14.53
N GLY A 233 18.88 15.73 15.42
CA GLY A 233 18.85 17.20 15.55
C GLY A 233 19.64 17.73 16.76
N GLU A 234 20.50 18.72 16.52
CA GLU A 234 21.29 19.47 17.51
C GLU A 234 20.48 20.04 18.70
N PRO A 235 21.13 20.28 19.86
CA PRO A 235 20.47 20.53 21.13
C PRO A 235 20.00 21.98 21.29
N GLY A 236 18.69 22.20 21.31
CA GLY A 236 18.11 23.52 21.58
C GLY A 236 16.62 23.48 21.91
N ASP A 237 16.31 23.30 23.19
CA ASP A 237 15.20 23.88 23.97
C ASP A 237 14.65 22.86 25.01
N ARG A 238 15.28 22.85 26.20
CA ARG A 238 14.97 21.96 27.33
C ARG A 238 13.87 22.55 28.23
N SER A 239 12.67 22.80 27.71
CA SER A 239 11.55 23.11 28.61
C SER A 239 11.03 21.82 29.26
N VAL A 240 11.25 21.72 30.58
CA VAL A 240 10.79 20.60 31.42
C VAL A 240 9.74 21.13 32.37
N GLU A 241 8.59 20.44 32.48
CA GLU A 241 7.48 20.80 33.36
C GLU A 241 7.37 19.79 34.51
N PHE A 242 7.41 20.26 35.75
CA PHE A 242 7.25 19.46 36.96
C PHE A 242 5.78 19.48 37.41
N ARG A 243 5.25 18.30 37.70
CA ARG A 243 3.82 18.07 37.93
C ARG A 243 3.57 17.45 39.29
N LEU A 244 2.96 18.20 40.21
CA LEU A 244 2.61 17.78 41.58
C LEU A 244 1.10 17.77 41.86
N LEU A 245 0.28 18.47 41.04
CA LEU A 245 -1.18 18.54 41.18
C LEU A 245 -1.86 17.32 40.55
N GLY A 246 -1.54 16.14 41.07
CA GLY A 246 -1.91 14.84 40.52
C GLY A 246 -0.78 13.83 40.76
N PRO A 247 -0.66 12.78 39.93
CA PRO A 247 0.51 11.91 39.96
C PRO A 247 1.83 12.70 39.82
N VAL A 248 2.84 12.38 40.63
CA VAL A 248 4.15 13.06 40.57
C VAL A 248 4.88 12.67 39.29
N GLU A 249 4.99 13.63 38.37
CA GLU A 249 5.44 13.43 36.99
C GLU A 249 6.36 14.57 36.51
N VAL A 250 7.11 14.31 35.45
CA VAL A 250 7.93 15.31 34.75
C VAL A 250 7.63 15.24 33.26
N GLY A 251 7.11 16.32 32.69
CA GLY A 251 6.75 16.44 31.28
C GLY A 251 7.83 17.11 30.44
N THR A 252 8.02 16.64 29.22
CA THR A 252 8.87 17.25 28.17
C THR A 252 8.09 17.34 26.86
N ARG A 253 8.60 18.04 25.83
CA ARG A 253 8.00 18.02 24.47
C ARG A 253 7.84 16.61 23.89
N ALA A 254 8.61 15.63 24.37
CA ALA A 254 8.56 14.23 23.94
C ALA A 254 7.61 13.34 24.78
N GLY A 255 6.96 13.89 25.82
CA GLY A 255 6.06 13.15 26.72
C GLY A 255 6.50 13.17 28.19
N VAL A 256 5.84 12.35 29.02
CA VAL A 256 6.13 12.21 30.46
C VAL A 256 7.33 11.28 30.66
N LEU A 257 8.32 11.73 31.43
CA LEU A 257 9.50 10.95 31.75
C LEU A 257 9.17 9.80 32.72
N PRO A 258 9.70 8.58 32.51
CA PRO A 258 9.49 7.46 33.41
C PRO A 258 10.30 7.63 34.71
N LEU A 259 9.71 8.31 35.69
CA LEU A 259 10.24 8.39 37.06
C LEU A 259 9.88 7.09 37.78
N GLY A 260 10.87 6.23 38.06
CA GLY A 260 10.68 4.84 38.50
C GLY A 260 9.80 4.59 39.75
N GLY A 261 10.34 3.89 40.75
CA GLY A 261 9.57 3.42 41.92
C GLY A 261 8.97 4.56 42.77
N ALA A 262 7.96 4.26 43.58
CA ALA A 262 7.28 5.24 44.46
C ALA A 262 8.25 6.05 45.35
N LYS A 263 9.38 5.45 45.77
CA LYS A 263 10.42 6.11 46.58
C LYS A 263 11.16 7.23 45.82
N ILE A 264 11.39 7.06 44.51
CA ILE A 264 12.02 8.08 43.66
C ILE A 264 11.07 9.27 43.47
N ARG A 265 9.77 9.00 43.27
CA ARG A 265 8.73 10.04 43.20
C ARG A 265 8.56 10.78 44.53
N THR A 266 8.64 10.06 45.65
CA THR A 266 8.61 10.63 47.01
C THR A 266 9.79 11.57 47.24
N LEU A 267 11.01 11.14 46.88
CA LEU A 267 12.21 11.98 46.92
C LEU A 267 12.04 13.25 46.08
N LEU A 268 11.57 13.11 44.84
CA LEU A 268 11.37 14.26 43.93
C LEU A 268 10.33 15.24 44.48
N ALA A 269 9.18 14.76 44.95
CA ALA A 269 8.15 15.60 45.56
C ALA A 269 8.68 16.37 46.79
N THR A 270 9.47 15.70 47.63
CA THR A 270 10.08 16.32 48.83
C THR A 270 11.03 17.46 48.49
N LEU A 271 11.74 17.37 47.35
CA LEU A 271 12.65 18.42 46.88
C LEU A 271 11.93 19.55 46.16
N LEU A 272 10.82 19.26 45.46
CA LEU A 272 10.06 20.24 44.68
C LEU A 272 9.07 21.07 45.52
N LEU A 273 8.48 20.50 46.58
CA LEU A 273 7.53 21.21 47.44
C LEU A 273 8.14 22.48 48.09
N PRO A 274 9.39 22.44 48.59
CA PRO A 274 10.14 23.61 49.01
C PRO A 274 11.25 23.96 48.00
N ALA A 275 10.94 23.97 46.70
CA ALA A 275 11.92 24.23 45.63
C ALA A 275 12.84 25.42 45.97
N GLY A 276 14.15 25.25 45.73
CA GLY A 276 15.19 26.21 46.10
C GLY A 276 15.70 26.13 47.54
N ARG A 277 15.17 25.26 48.41
CA ARG A 277 15.67 25.06 49.79
C ARG A 277 16.43 23.73 49.94
N VAL A 278 17.48 23.73 50.77
CA VAL A 278 18.26 22.52 51.09
C VAL A 278 17.46 21.62 52.05
N ILE A 279 17.24 20.37 51.65
CA ILE A 279 16.70 19.31 52.50
C ILE A 279 17.83 18.37 52.92
N SER A 280 18.02 18.19 54.23
CA SER A 280 19.08 17.32 54.77
C SER A 280 18.88 15.86 54.38
N THR A 281 19.97 15.09 54.26
CA THR A 281 19.86 13.65 53.97
C THR A 281 19.03 12.90 55.01
N ASP A 282 19.14 13.26 56.28
CA ASP A 282 18.35 12.63 57.35
C ASP A 282 16.84 12.90 57.16
N ARG A 283 16.46 14.13 56.80
CA ARG A 283 15.06 14.45 56.50
C ARG A 283 14.53 13.71 55.27
N LEU A 284 15.36 13.51 54.25
CA LEU A 284 14.97 12.71 53.09
C LEU A 284 14.77 11.24 53.45
N ILE A 285 15.56 10.71 54.40
CA ILE A 285 15.39 9.35 54.91
C ILE A 285 14.06 9.23 55.63
N ASP A 286 13.76 10.14 56.56
CA ASP A 286 12.50 10.16 57.30
C ASP A 286 11.30 10.21 56.35
N VAL A 287 11.35 11.01 55.28
CA VAL A 287 10.21 11.17 54.37
C VAL A 287 10.03 9.97 53.43
N ILE A 288 11.10 9.31 53.00
CA ILE A 288 11.03 8.19 52.03
C ILE A 288 10.69 6.86 52.70
N TRP A 289 11.10 6.66 53.96
CA TRP A 289 10.93 5.40 54.68
C TRP A 289 10.06 5.51 55.94
N ASP A 290 9.57 6.70 56.29
CA ASP A 290 8.80 6.95 57.51
C ASP A 290 9.55 6.36 58.74
N ASP A 291 8.93 5.44 59.49
CA ASP A 291 9.50 4.87 60.72
C ASP A 291 10.41 3.62 60.53
N ASP A 292 10.62 3.14 59.29
CA ASP A 292 11.39 1.90 59.00
C ASP A 292 12.51 2.09 57.95
N PRO A 293 13.56 2.89 58.25
CA PRO A 293 14.67 3.09 57.34
C PRO A 293 15.64 1.88 57.35
N PRO A 294 16.04 1.35 56.18
CA PRO A 294 17.04 0.30 56.12
C PRO A 294 18.42 0.82 56.57
N PRO A 295 19.31 -0.05 57.07
CA PRO A 295 20.66 0.35 57.50
C PRO A 295 21.49 0.98 56.38
N THR A 296 21.12 0.79 55.11
CA THR A 296 21.74 1.38 53.91
C THR A 296 21.02 2.64 53.39
N ALA A 297 20.09 3.24 54.14
CA ALA A 297 19.23 4.34 53.68
C ALA A 297 20.02 5.53 53.09
N ARG A 298 21.13 5.95 53.73
CA ARG A 298 22.00 7.04 53.22
C ARG A 298 22.58 6.72 51.83
N ALA A 299 23.00 5.48 51.60
CA ALA A 299 23.51 5.05 50.30
C ALA A 299 22.37 4.99 49.26
N LEU A 300 21.19 4.52 49.65
CA LEU A 300 20.02 4.46 48.76
C LEU A 300 19.52 5.85 48.34
N VAL A 301 19.57 6.87 49.22
CA VAL A 301 19.27 8.26 48.85
C VAL A 301 20.21 8.74 47.74
N GLN A 302 21.52 8.44 47.84
CA GLN A 302 22.48 8.78 46.78
C GLN A 302 22.16 8.06 45.46
N THR A 303 21.76 6.79 45.52
CA THR A 303 21.30 6.03 44.35
C THR A 303 20.06 6.67 43.71
N TYR A 304 19.06 7.06 44.49
CA TYR A 304 17.85 7.71 43.97
C TYR A 304 18.13 9.10 43.40
N VAL A 305 19.01 9.90 44.03
CA VAL A 305 19.46 11.18 43.48
C VAL A 305 20.22 10.99 42.18
N SER A 306 21.08 9.97 42.07
CA SER A 306 21.76 9.62 40.83
C SER A 306 20.79 9.23 39.72
N ALA A 307 19.77 8.43 40.04
CA ALA A 307 18.70 8.08 39.10
C ALA A 307 17.91 9.30 38.61
N LEU A 308 17.57 10.23 39.51
CA LEU A 308 16.91 11.48 39.13
C LEU A 308 17.80 12.39 38.27
N ARG A 309 19.11 12.49 38.56
CA ARG A 309 20.06 13.26 37.73
C ARG A 309 20.26 12.67 36.33
N ARG A 310 20.10 11.36 36.17
CA ARG A 310 20.11 10.71 34.85
C ARG A 310 18.83 10.99 34.07
N ALA A 311 17.70 11.12 34.76
CA ALA A 311 16.39 11.34 34.14
C ALA A 311 16.10 12.83 33.85
N LEU A 312 16.66 13.76 34.63
CA LEU A 312 16.38 15.19 34.54
C LEU A 312 17.52 15.96 33.84
N PRO A 313 17.26 17.18 33.31
CA PRO A 313 18.33 18.06 32.82
C PRO A 313 19.44 18.25 33.85
N ALA A 314 20.66 18.44 33.34
CA ALA A 314 21.80 18.85 34.16
C ALA A 314 21.39 20.09 35.00
N ASP A 315 21.75 20.06 36.27
CA ASP A 315 21.59 21.14 37.25
C ASP A 315 20.22 21.30 37.95
N VAL A 316 19.25 20.39 37.72
CA VAL A 316 17.97 20.41 38.46
C VAL A 316 18.15 20.01 39.92
N ILE A 317 19.00 19.03 40.24
CA ILE A 317 19.26 18.57 41.61
C ILE A 317 20.70 18.88 42.01
N GLU A 318 20.88 19.83 42.91
CA GLU A 318 22.18 20.27 43.41
C GLU A 318 22.49 19.62 44.77
N THR A 319 23.72 19.14 44.94
CA THR A 319 24.19 18.67 46.25
C THR A 319 24.70 19.88 47.03
N ARG A 320 24.09 20.19 48.18
CA ARG A 320 24.57 21.23 49.09
C ARG A 320 24.58 20.69 50.51
N PRO A 321 25.75 20.57 51.17
CA PRO A 321 25.83 20.08 52.54
C PRO A 321 24.86 20.84 53.47
N PRO A 322 24.07 20.13 54.32
CA PRO A 322 24.10 18.70 54.61
C PRO A 322 23.12 17.82 53.78
N GLY A 323 22.72 18.21 52.57
CA GLY A 323 21.82 17.41 51.73
C GLY A 323 21.66 17.87 50.27
N TYR A 324 20.42 18.00 49.80
CA TYR A 324 20.09 18.26 48.38
C TYR A 324 19.00 19.32 48.24
N LEU A 325 19.00 20.05 47.12
CA LEU A 325 17.92 20.98 46.74
C LEU A 325 17.55 20.81 45.27
N ALA A 326 16.30 21.13 44.93
CA ALA A 326 15.86 21.25 43.53
C ALA A 326 15.96 22.71 43.07
N ARG A 327 16.68 22.96 41.97
CA ARG A 327 16.80 24.26 41.31
C ARG A 327 16.03 24.21 39.98
N ILE A 328 14.87 24.83 39.96
CA ILE A 328 13.95 24.84 38.82
C ILE A 328 13.51 26.26 38.50
N ASP A 329 13.05 26.48 37.27
CA ASP A 329 12.31 27.70 36.92
C ASP A 329 10.98 27.72 37.71
N PRO A 330 10.63 28.79 38.43
CA PRO A 330 9.36 28.89 39.14
C PRO A 330 8.13 28.57 38.27
N ASP A 331 8.14 28.93 36.98
CA ASP A 331 7.01 28.70 36.07
C ASP A 331 6.98 27.26 35.53
N SER A 332 8.05 26.48 35.75
CA SER A 332 8.09 25.06 35.37
C SER A 332 7.33 24.15 36.32
N LEU A 333 6.89 24.64 37.50
CA LEU A 333 6.14 23.86 38.49
C LEU A 333 4.64 24.17 38.42
N ASP A 334 3.81 23.15 38.18
CA ASP A 334 2.36 23.31 38.06
C ASP A 334 1.68 23.93 39.31
N ARG A 335 2.19 23.64 40.51
CA ARG A 335 1.76 24.28 41.76
C ARG A 335 1.95 25.79 41.75
N ASN A 336 3.08 26.30 41.29
CA ASN A 336 3.34 27.75 41.26
C ASN A 336 2.42 28.45 40.26
N ARG A 337 2.20 27.82 39.09
CA ARG A 337 1.22 28.30 38.10
C ARG A 337 -0.19 28.31 38.65
N PHE A 338 -0.58 27.29 39.41
CA PHE A 338 -1.86 27.24 40.10
C PHE A 338 -2.00 28.40 41.09
N ASP A 339 -1.02 28.60 41.97
CA ASP A 339 -1.04 29.68 42.96
C ASP A 339 -1.14 31.06 42.30
N ALA A 340 -0.42 31.28 41.19
CA ALA A 340 -0.48 32.52 40.42
C ALA A 340 -1.86 32.76 39.77
N LEU A 341 -2.45 31.72 39.16
CA LEU A 341 -3.79 31.80 38.57
C LEU A 341 -4.86 32.03 39.63
N VAL A 342 -4.77 31.38 40.79
CA VAL A 342 -5.69 31.59 41.92
C VAL A 342 -5.61 33.02 42.44
N ALA A 343 -4.39 33.56 42.62
CA ALA A 343 -4.20 34.95 43.03
C ALA A 343 -4.83 35.94 42.05
N ARG A 344 -4.64 35.73 40.74
CA ARG A 344 -5.24 36.55 39.69
C ARG A 344 -6.77 36.42 39.64
N GLY A 345 -7.30 35.20 39.73
CA GLY A 345 -8.74 34.94 39.76
C GLY A 345 -9.42 35.61 40.96
N ARG A 346 -8.82 35.54 42.14
CA ARG A 346 -9.29 36.22 43.36
C ARG A 346 -9.22 37.74 43.26
N ALA A 347 -8.21 38.29 42.57
CA ALA A 347 -8.14 39.73 42.30
C ALA A 347 -9.28 40.17 41.37
N ALA A 348 -9.50 39.46 40.26
CA ALA A 348 -10.60 39.72 39.35
C ALA A 348 -11.97 39.62 40.03
N ALA A 349 -12.16 38.64 40.93
CA ALA A 349 -13.38 38.49 41.70
C ALA A 349 -13.64 39.68 42.64
N ARG A 350 -12.60 40.17 43.34
CA ARG A 350 -12.69 41.35 44.23
C ARG A 350 -13.02 42.63 43.47
N GLU A 351 -12.62 42.73 42.21
CA GLU A 351 -12.89 43.87 41.33
C GLU A 351 -14.23 43.75 40.58
N GLY A 352 -15.05 42.73 40.87
CA GLY A 352 -16.35 42.51 40.21
C GLY A 352 -16.24 41.98 38.77
N ARG A 353 -15.04 41.65 38.29
CA ARG A 353 -14.78 41.07 36.97
C ARG A 353 -15.03 39.55 36.99
N HIS A 354 -16.27 39.15 37.28
CA HIS A 354 -16.64 37.75 37.51
C HIS A 354 -16.39 36.82 36.31
N GLY A 355 -16.43 37.36 35.07
CA GLY A 355 -16.09 36.62 33.84
C GLY A 355 -14.64 36.13 33.84
N GLU A 356 -13.71 37.07 34.03
CA GLU A 356 -12.28 36.76 34.11
C GLU A 356 -11.94 35.91 35.34
N ALA A 357 -12.61 36.14 36.48
CA ALA A 357 -12.45 35.31 37.66
C ALA A 357 -12.84 33.85 37.39
N SER A 358 -14.00 33.62 36.75
CA SER A 358 -14.47 32.27 36.37
C SER A 358 -13.48 31.58 35.44
N GLU A 359 -13.03 32.26 34.37
CA GLU A 359 -12.10 31.68 33.40
C GLU A 359 -10.73 31.38 34.01
N THR A 360 -10.19 32.31 34.81
CA THR A 360 -8.87 32.15 35.44
C THR A 360 -8.88 31.04 36.49
N LEU A 361 -9.93 30.96 37.33
CA LEU A 361 -10.05 29.90 38.33
C LEU A 361 -10.35 28.53 37.69
N ARG A 362 -11.06 28.50 36.55
CA ARG A 362 -11.24 27.27 35.75
C ARG A 362 -9.92 26.80 35.15
N ALA A 363 -9.09 27.71 34.63
CA ALA A 363 -7.75 27.38 34.17
C ALA A 363 -6.86 26.85 35.30
N ALA A 364 -6.99 27.39 36.51
CA ALA A 364 -6.31 26.86 37.71
C ALA A 364 -6.77 25.44 38.03
N ALA A 365 -8.09 25.20 38.07
CA ALA A 365 -8.65 23.87 38.34
C ALA A 365 -8.23 22.82 37.28
N ALA A 366 -8.07 23.22 36.02
CA ALA A 366 -7.64 22.33 34.92
C ALA A 366 -6.20 21.82 35.05
N LEU A 367 -5.37 22.42 35.92
CA LEU A 367 -4.01 21.92 36.19
C LEU A 367 -4.01 20.60 36.98
N TRP A 368 -5.13 20.24 37.61
CA TRP A 368 -5.28 19.06 38.45
C TRP A 368 -5.56 17.80 37.63
N ARG A 369 -4.79 16.72 37.88
CA ARG A 369 -4.89 15.42 37.18
C ARG A 369 -5.30 14.25 38.10
N GLY A 370 -5.77 14.55 39.30
CA GLY A 370 -6.11 13.57 40.32
C GLY A 370 -5.87 14.11 41.74
N PRO A 371 -5.81 13.22 42.77
CA PRO A 371 -5.36 13.59 44.11
C PRO A 371 -3.95 14.17 44.09
N ALA A 372 -3.68 15.19 44.90
CA ALA A 372 -2.35 15.78 45.02
C ALA A 372 -1.29 14.71 45.38
N LEU A 373 -0.10 14.80 44.77
CA LEU A 373 1.02 13.90 45.01
C LEU A 373 0.70 12.41 44.77
N GLY A 374 -0.13 12.11 43.77
CA GLY A 374 -0.49 10.74 43.39
C GLY A 374 0.74 9.86 43.12
N GLY A 375 0.72 8.62 43.61
CA GLY A 375 1.84 7.68 43.48
C GLY A 375 2.97 7.86 44.50
N VAL A 376 2.85 8.81 45.44
CA VAL A 376 3.71 8.93 46.63
C VAL A 376 3.06 8.19 47.81
N ARG A 377 3.85 7.41 48.55
CA ARG A 377 3.42 6.69 49.76
C ARG A 377 4.31 7.11 50.91
N SER A 378 4.03 8.28 51.48
CA SER A 378 4.77 8.86 52.61
C SER A 378 3.79 9.49 53.58
N THR A 379 3.87 9.13 54.86
CA THR A 379 3.02 9.73 55.89
C THR A 379 3.37 11.20 56.12
N ALA A 380 4.65 11.55 56.01
CA ALA A 380 5.14 12.92 56.16
C ALA A 380 4.60 13.88 55.08
N LEU A 381 4.28 13.38 53.89
CA LEU A 381 3.71 14.19 52.80
C LEU A 381 2.18 14.16 52.72
N ALA A 382 1.52 13.27 53.48
CA ALA A 382 0.07 13.13 53.46
C ALA A 382 -0.66 14.42 53.88
N ALA A 383 -0.13 15.14 54.88
CA ALA A 383 -0.69 16.41 55.33
C ALA A 383 -0.62 17.50 54.24
N GLU A 384 0.45 17.52 53.44
CA GLU A 384 0.61 18.48 52.35
C GLU A 384 -0.26 18.13 51.15
N ALA A 385 -0.42 16.84 50.83
CA ALA A 385 -1.36 16.38 49.82
C ALA A 385 -2.80 16.77 50.20
N ALA A 386 -3.22 16.52 51.45
CA ALA A 386 -4.53 16.91 51.94
C ALA A 386 -4.75 18.43 51.91
N ARG A 387 -3.73 19.22 52.28
CA ARG A 387 -3.78 20.70 52.19
C ARG A 387 -3.97 21.18 50.75
N LEU A 388 -3.30 20.54 49.80
CA LEU A 388 -3.44 20.85 48.37
C LEU A 388 -4.84 20.46 47.87
N ASP A 389 -5.33 19.26 48.17
CA ASP A 389 -6.68 18.84 47.76
C ASP A 389 -7.78 19.74 48.36
N GLU A 390 -7.59 20.23 49.59
CA GLU A 390 -8.47 21.22 50.23
C GLU A 390 -8.43 22.59 49.51
N GLN A 391 -7.25 23.02 49.03
CA GLN A 391 -7.13 24.20 48.19
C GLN A 391 -7.86 24.03 46.84
N ARG A 392 -7.81 22.84 46.23
CA ARG A 392 -8.58 22.54 45.00
C ARG A 392 -10.07 22.76 45.21
N LEU A 393 -10.60 22.26 46.32
CA LEU A 393 -12.03 22.36 46.64
C LEU A 393 -12.43 23.83 46.86
N THR A 394 -11.62 24.58 47.60
CA THR A 394 -11.82 26.03 47.82
C THR A 394 -11.85 26.81 46.50
N VAL A 395 -10.90 26.55 45.59
CA VAL A 395 -10.85 27.22 44.27
C VAL A 395 -12.06 26.86 43.40
N THR A 396 -12.57 25.63 43.54
CA THR A 396 -13.79 25.19 42.86
C THR A 396 -15.00 25.96 43.37
N GLU A 397 -15.13 26.15 44.70
CA GLU A 397 -16.18 26.98 45.31
C GLU A 397 -16.11 28.44 44.86
N GLU A 398 -14.91 29.03 44.79
CA GLU A 398 -14.70 30.40 44.31
C GLU A 398 -15.08 30.55 42.83
N ARG A 399 -14.71 29.57 41.98
CA ARG A 399 -15.09 29.53 40.57
C ARG A 399 -16.61 29.46 40.42
N ILE A 400 -17.27 28.57 41.17
CA ILE A 400 -18.74 28.42 41.18
C ILE A 400 -19.41 29.72 41.62
N SER A 401 -18.87 30.37 42.66
CA SER A 401 -19.39 31.66 43.14
C SER A 401 -19.33 32.74 42.05
N ALA A 402 -18.22 32.79 41.29
CA ALA A 402 -18.09 33.69 40.14
C ALA A 402 -19.07 33.33 39.00
N ASP A 403 -19.27 32.05 38.69
CA ASP A 403 -20.24 31.58 37.69
C ASP A 403 -21.70 31.89 38.11
N LEU A 404 -22.04 31.80 39.40
CA LEU A 404 -23.34 32.22 39.92
C LEU A 404 -23.55 33.73 39.79
N ALA A 405 -22.50 34.54 39.98
CA ALA A 405 -22.56 35.99 39.78
C ALA A 405 -22.77 36.36 38.29
N LEU A 406 -22.36 35.49 37.36
CA LEU A 406 -22.61 35.62 35.92
C LEU A 406 -24.00 35.11 35.48
N GLY A 407 -24.86 34.70 36.41
CA GLY A 407 -26.21 34.21 36.11
C GLY A 407 -26.26 32.76 35.60
N ARG A 408 -25.20 31.96 35.77
CA ARG A 408 -25.13 30.57 35.25
C ARG A 408 -25.71 29.52 36.22
N ALA A 409 -26.77 29.87 36.97
CA ALA A 409 -27.31 29.05 38.04
C ALA A 409 -27.80 27.65 37.59
N ASP A 410 -28.52 27.57 36.47
CA ASP A 410 -29.06 26.31 35.95
C ASP A 410 -27.98 25.28 35.60
N GLN A 411 -26.87 25.75 35.01
CA GLN A 411 -25.77 24.90 34.54
C GLN A 411 -24.98 24.29 35.70
N LEU A 412 -25.00 24.93 36.87
CA LEU A 412 -24.22 24.54 38.05
C LEU A 412 -24.94 23.54 38.95
N CYS A 413 -26.27 23.41 38.86
CA CYS A 413 -27.05 22.55 39.76
C CYS A 413 -26.58 21.09 39.75
N GLY A 414 -26.23 20.54 38.58
CA GLY A 414 -25.75 19.17 38.44
C GLY A 414 -24.38 18.96 39.09
N GLU A 415 -23.41 19.83 38.79
CA GLU A 415 -22.06 19.77 39.35
C GLU A 415 -22.07 19.97 40.88
N LEU A 416 -22.84 20.94 41.37
CA LEU A 416 -23.00 21.20 42.80
C LEU A 416 -23.67 20.05 43.54
N SER A 417 -24.62 19.35 42.93
CA SER A 417 -25.25 18.16 43.54
C SER A 417 -24.24 17.05 43.77
N VAL A 418 -23.33 16.82 42.82
CA VAL A 418 -22.25 15.83 42.94
C VAL A 418 -21.27 16.23 44.04
N LEU A 419 -20.85 17.51 44.09
CA LEU A 419 -19.91 18.01 45.10
C LEU A 419 -20.50 17.95 46.51
N VAL A 420 -21.77 18.29 46.69
CA VAL A 420 -22.47 18.14 48.00
C VAL A 420 -22.60 16.66 48.39
N GLY A 421 -22.79 15.76 47.42
CA GLY A 421 -22.78 14.31 47.68
C GLY A 421 -21.42 13.78 48.13
N GLN A 422 -20.32 14.32 47.58
CA GLN A 422 -18.95 13.94 47.94
C GLN A 422 -18.46 14.58 49.24
N HIS A 423 -18.98 15.77 49.59
CA HIS A 423 -18.60 16.53 50.78
C HIS A 423 -19.85 16.93 51.58
N PRO A 424 -20.56 15.95 52.18
CA PRO A 424 -21.90 16.16 52.74
C PRO A 424 -21.92 17.08 53.96
N THR A 425 -20.82 17.20 54.70
CA THR A 425 -20.69 18.09 55.88
C THR A 425 -20.25 19.51 55.53
N ARG A 426 -19.95 19.82 54.26
CA ARG A 426 -19.41 21.13 53.86
C ARG A 426 -20.54 22.11 53.54
N GLU A 427 -20.78 23.03 54.47
CA GLU A 427 -21.90 23.97 54.43
C GLU A 427 -21.83 24.97 53.25
N SER A 428 -20.64 25.39 52.83
CA SER A 428 -20.45 26.35 51.73
C SER A 428 -20.97 25.81 50.39
N LEU A 429 -20.68 24.56 50.05
CA LEU A 429 -21.20 23.89 48.84
C LEU A 429 -22.73 23.77 48.87
N ARG A 430 -23.30 23.50 50.04
CA ARG A 430 -24.77 23.46 50.22
C ARG A 430 -25.38 24.84 50.01
N ALA A 431 -24.76 25.90 50.54
CA ALA A 431 -25.21 27.27 50.31
C ALA A 431 -25.16 27.65 48.82
N LEU A 432 -24.11 27.26 48.10
CA LEU A 432 -24.00 27.47 46.65
C LEU A 432 -25.09 26.70 45.87
N LEU A 433 -25.37 25.44 46.23
CA LEU A 433 -26.43 24.64 45.62
C LEU A 433 -27.82 25.22 45.89
N MET A 434 -28.10 25.64 47.13
CA MET A 434 -29.35 26.32 47.49
C MET A 434 -29.53 27.61 46.70
N THR A 435 -28.46 28.39 46.53
CA THR A 435 -28.48 29.64 45.75
C THR A 435 -28.73 29.37 44.26
N ALA A 436 -28.08 28.34 43.70
CA ALA A 436 -28.27 27.94 42.31
C ALA A 436 -29.73 27.50 42.06
N LEU A 437 -30.23 26.54 42.85
CA LEU A 437 -31.60 26.02 42.73
C LEU A 437 -32.64 27.12 42.91
N TYR A 438 -32.46 28.03 43.87
CA TYR A 438 -33.39 29.14 44.07
C TYR A 438 -33.39 30.10 42.86
N ARG A 439 -32.21 30.49 42.35
CA ARG A 439 -32.09 31.37 41.16
C ARG A 439 -32.62 30.72 39.88
N SER A 440 -32.64 29.39 39.83
CA SER A 440 -33.26 28.56 38.79
C SER A 440 -34.78 28.39 38.93
N GLY A 441 -35.42 29.09 39.87
CA GLY A 441 -36.88 28.97 40.11
C GLY A 441 -37.29 27.70 40.88
N ARG A 442 -36.33 26.92 41.40
CA ARG A 442 -36.55 25.66 42.12
C ARG A 442 -36.46 25.83 43.64
N ALA A 443 -37.25 26.76 44.18
CA ALA A 443 -37.20 27.10 45.60
C ALA A 443 -37.48 25.90 46.54
N ALA A 444 -38.40 25.00 46.16
CA ALA A 444 -38.71 23.81 46.93
C ALA A 444 -37.50 22.86 47.07
N ASP A 445 -36.72 22.72 46.01
CA ASP A 445 -35.51 21.88 45.99
C ASP A 445 -34.39 22.51 46.83
N ALA A 446 -34.25 23.84 46.78
CA ALA A 446 -33.29 24.56 47.65
C ALA A 446 -33.61 24.34 49.14
N LEU A 447 -34.89 24.40 49.53
CA LEU A 447 -35.30 24.10 50.91
C LEU A 447 -35.12 22.62 51.27
N ALA A 448 -35.25 21.70 50.31
CA ALA A 448 -34.95 20.30 50.52
C ALA A 448 -33.45 20.06 50.80
N VAL A 449 -32.55 20.75 50.09
CA VAL A 449 -31.10 20.69 50.32
C VAL A 449 -30.73 21.17 51.73
N TYR A 450 -31.39 22.22 52.25
CA TYR A 450 -31.19 22.67 53.63
C TYR A 450 -31.62 21.61 54.65
N ARG A 451 -32.82 21.03 54.49
CA ARG A 451 -33.33 19.99 55.41
C ARG A 451 -32.44 18.75 55.43
N GLN A 452 -31.98 18.30 54.26
CA GLN A 452 -31.05 17.18 54.13
C GLN A 452 -29.70 17.50 54.78
N GLY A 453 -29.16 18.71 54.56
CA GLY A 453 -27.91 19.14 55.17
C GLY A 453 -27.97 19.23 56.69
N ARG A 454 -29.06 19.78 57.23
CA ARG A 454 -29.30 19.83 58.67
C ARG A 454 -29.32 18.44 59.30
N ALA A 455 -30.00 17.47 58.68
CA ALA A 455 -30.03 16.11 59.18
C ALA A 455 -28.63 15.49 59.26
N ILE A 456 -27.83 15.65 58.19
CA ILE A 456 -26.46 15.14 58.11
C ILE A 456 -25.52 15.82 59.13
N LEU A 457 -25.59 17.14 59.30
CA LEU A 457 -24.73 17.86 60.25
C LEU A 457 -25.03 17.49 61.71
N VAL A 458 -26.31 17.29 62.03
CA VAL A 458 -26.73 16.83 63.36
C VAL A 458 -26.32 15.38 63.59
N GLU A 459 -26.46 14.51 62.58
CA GLU A 459 -26.13 13.08 62.69
C GLU A 459 -24.62 12.81 62.73
N GLU A 460 -23.84 13.39 61.82
CA GLU A 460 -22.41 13.08 61.68
C GLU A 460 -21.52 13.93 62.60
N LEU A 461 -21.91 15.18 62.88
CA LEU A 461 -21.08 16.14 63.62
C LEU A 461 -21.72 16.63 64.93
N GLY A 462 -23.01 16.36 65.17
CA GLY A 462 -23.71 16.81 66.37
C GLY A 462 -23.94 18.33 66.43
N ILE A 463 -23.86 19.02 65.29
CA ILE A 463 -23.96 20.49 65.20
C ILE A 463 -25.16 20.92 64.35
N GLU A 464 -25.75 22.06 64.69
CA GLU A 464 -26.76 22.72 63.87
C GLU A 464 -26.10 23.50 62.70
N PRO A 465 -26.81 23.76 61.58
CA PRO A 465 -26.31 24.55 60.47
C PRO A 465 -25.82 25.93 60.91
N GLY A 466 -24.67 26.34 60.40
CA GLY A 466 -24.05 27.62 60.66
C GLY A 466 -24.88 28.83 60.19
N PRO A 467 -24.53 30.03 60.68
CA PRO A 467 -25.34 31.23 60.51
C PRO A 467 -25.48 31.70 59.05
N GLU A 468 -24.55 31.34 58.15
CA GLU A 468 -24.66 31.67 56.72
C GLU A 468 -25.71 30.81 56.01
N LEU A 469 -25.70 29.50 56.26
CA LEU A 469 -26.65 28.55 55.68
C LEU A 469 -28.07 28.78 56.23
N ALA A 470 -28.19 29.09 57.53
CA ALA A 470 -29.46 29.47 58.16
C ALA A 470 -30.02 30.80 57.62
N ARG A 471 -29.19 31.82 57.44
CA ARG A 471 -29.60 33.10 56.83
C ARG A 471 -30.08 32.94 55.40
N LEU A 472 -29.42 32.10 54.59
CA LEU A 472 -29.85 31.80 53.23
C LEU A 472 -31.21 31.08 53.21
N HIS A 473 -31.42 30.11 54.11
CA HIS A 473 -32.70 29.43 54.27
C HIS A 473 -33.84 30.42 54.61
N GLU A 474 -33.61 31.33 55.57
CA GLU A 474 -34.57 32.38 55.91
C GLU A 474 -34.83 33.34 54.75
N ALA A 475 -33.78 33.75 54.02
CA ALA A 475 -33.91 34.66 52.87
C ALA A 475 -34.71 34.02 51.72
N ILE A 476 -34.54 32.71 51.49
CA ILE A 476 -35.34 31.95 50.52
C ILE A 476 -36.80 31.84 50.96
N LEU A 477 -37.08 31.66 52.25
CA LEU A 477 -38.45 31.61 52.79
C LEU A 477 -39.19 32.95 52.71
N ARG A 478 -38.47 34.08 52.85
CA ARG A 478 -39.03 35.43 52.75
C ARG A 478 -39.16 35.93 51.30
N GLY A 479 -38.50 35.27 50.35
CA GLY A 479 -38.42 35.72 48.95
C GLY A 479 -37.37 36.83 48.72
N ASP A 480 -36.60 37.20 49.75
CA ASP A 480 -35.65 38.32 49.76
C ASP A 480 -34.26 37.96 49.22
N ALA A 481 -34.01 36.68 48.92
CA ALA A 481 -32.80 36.24 48.22
C ALA A 481 -32.87 36.67 46.74
N GLY A 482 -32.85 37.98 46.46
CA GLY A 482 -33.34 38.58 45.21
C GLY A 482 -32.96 37.87 43.90
N PRO A 483 -33.85 37.91 42.87
CA PRO A 483 -33.50 37.45 41.53
C PRO A 483 -32.29 38.24 41.01
N ALA A 484 -31.48 37.61 40.14
CA ALA A 484 -30.30 38.25 39.57
C ALA A 484 -30.65 39.65 39.00
N PRO A 485 -29.73 40.64 39.05
CA PRO A 485 -29.84 41.81 38.20
C PRO A 485 -29.98 41.26 36.78
N VAL A 486 -31.13 41.51 36.14
CA VAL A 486 -31.25 41.30 34.71
C VAL A 486 -30.33 42.33 34.08
N ALA A 487 -29.06 41.96 33.86
CA ALA A 487 -28.28 42.58 32.82
C ALA A 487 -29.18 42.54 31.58
N ALA A 488 -29.42 43.70 30.96
CA ALA A 488 -30.22 43.83 29.75
C ALA A 488 -29.96 42.62 28.86
N ALA A 489 -31.04 41.90 28.49
CA ALA A 489 -30.93 40.67 27.71
C ALA A 489 -29.93 40.91 26.58
N PRO A 490 -28.82 40.15 26.49
CA PRO A 490 -27.91 40.31 25.38
C PRO A 490 -28.72 40.12 24.10
N ALA A 491 -28.58 41.06 23.15
CA ALA A 491 -29.27 40.98 21.87
C ALA A 491 -29.14 39.56 21.30
N PRO A 492 -30.22 38.96 20.73
CA PRO A 492 -30.21 37.59 20.27
C PRO A 492 -29.02 37.35 19.33
N VAL A 493 -28.13 36.45 19.76
CA VAL A 493 -26.96 36.06 18.98
C VAL A 493 -27.39 34.93 18.03
N PRO A 494 -27.20 35.07 16.71
CA PRO A 494 -27.59 34.03 15.75
C PRO A 494 -26.90 32.68 16.03
N ALA A 495 -27.66 31.59 16.00
CA ALA A 495 -27.17 30.22 16.12
C ALA A 495 -27.84 29.32 15.06
N GLN A 496 -27.42 29.47 13.80
CA GLN A 496 -28.16 28.94 12.64
C GLN A 496 -27.59 27.64 12.06
N LEU A 497 -26.62 26.99 12.71
CA LEU A 497 -26.00 25.79 12.18
C LEU A 497 -27.00 24.62 12.08
N PRO A 498 -27.03 23.90 10.94
CA PRO A 498 -27.70 22.60 10.85
C PRO A 498 -27.14 21.58 11.86
N PRO A 499 -27.86 20.49 12.18
CA PRO A 499 -27.32 19.42 13.02
C PRO A 499 -26.00 18.86 12.49
N ASP A 500 -25.06 18.56 13.39
CA ASP A 500 -23.82 17.86 13.01
C ASP A 500 -24.11 16.40 12.64
N ALA A 501 -23.33 15.85 11.70
CA ALA A 501 -23.49 14.47 11.26
C ALA A 501 -22.92 13.50 12.29
N ALA A 502 -23.79 12.71 12.94
CA ALA A 502 -23.37 11.72 13.95
C ALA A 502 -22.40 10.63 13.40
N ASP A 503 -22.53 10.33 12.11
CA ASP A 503 -21.68 9.40 11.37
C ASP A 503 -20.44 10.05 10.73
N PHE A 504 -20.16 11.33 11.02
CA PHE A 504 -18.97 12.02 10.50
C PHE A 504 -17.68 11.29 10.91
N THR A 505 -16.88 10.92 9.92
CA THR A 505 -15.60 10.21 10.12
C THR A 505 -14.67 10.44 8.93
N GLY A 506 -13.37 10.36 9.18
CA GLY A 506 -12.36 10.77 8.22
C GLY A 506 -12.23 12.29 8.16
N ARG A 507 -11.25 12.77 7.39
CA ARG A 507 -10.96 14.21 7.22
C ARG A 507 -10.46 14.93 8.47
N GLU A 508 -9.81 14.24 9.40
CA GLU A 508 -9.27 14.84 10.62
C GLU A 508 -8.21 15.89 10.29
N ALA A 509 -7.38 15.64 9.27
CA ALA A 509 -6.37 16.58 8.80
C ALA A 509 -6.99 17.86 8.22
N GLN A 510 -7.97 17.74 7.32
CA GLN A 510 -8.67 18.88 6.72
C GLN A 510 -9.46 19.67 7.77
N SER A 511 -10.10 18.98 8.72
CA SER A 511 -10.79 19.62 9.85
C SER A 511 -9.81 20.44 10.69
N GLY A 512 -8.63 19.89 11.00
CA GLY A 512 -7.57 20.60 11.73
C GLY A 512 -7.07 21.85 10.99
N GLN A 513 -6.87 21.76 9.66
CA GLN A 513 -6.46 22.90 8.84
C GLN A 513 -7.50 24.03 8.83
N LEU A 514 -8.80 23.70 8.73
CA LEU A 514 -9.87 24.69 8.74
C LEU A 514 -10.05 25.33 10.11
N ILE A 515 -9.95 24.55 11.20
CA ILE A 515 -10.00 25.08 12.56
C ILE A 515 -8.84 26.07 12.78
N GLN A 516 -7.61 25.70 12.41
CA GLN A 516 -6.45 26.57 12.53
C GLN A 516 -6.57 27.83 11.65
N LEU A 517 -7.14 27.71 10.46
CA LEU A 517 -7.43 28.87 9.60
C LEU A 517 -8.38 29.84 10.30
N LEU A 518 -9.47 29.34 10.90
CA LEU A 518 -10.49 30.13 11.57
C LEU A 518 -10.00 30.78 12.89
N GLU A 519 -8.89 30.31 13.46
CA GLU A 519 -8.21 30.99 14.57
C GLU A 519 -7.47 32.28 14.13
N SER A 520 -7.19 32.43 12.84
CA SER A 520 -6.50 33.60 12.28
C SER A 520 -7.45 34.78 12.01
N PRO A 521 -6.97 36.04 12.06
CA PRO A 521 -7.77 37.20 11.64
C PRO A 521 -8.09 37.15 10.14
N SER A 522 -9.29 37.62 9.76
CA SER A 522 -9.79 37.67 8.37
C SER A 522 -9.85 36.31 7.68
N ALA A 523 -10.14 35.24 8.42
CA ALA A 523 -10.16 33.89 7.89
C ALA A 523 -11.30 33.66 6.88
N VAL A 524 -10.95 33.42 5.62
CA VAL A 524 -11.90 32.98 4.58
C VAL A 524 -11.41 31.62 4.05
N GLY A 525 -12.13 30.56 4.36
CA GLY A 525 -11.86 29.21 3.86
C GLY A 525 -12.84 28.82 2.77
N VAL A 526 -12.34 28.34 1.64
CA VAL A 526 -13.16 27.79 0.55
C VAL A 526 -12.93 26.29 0.48
N ILE A 527 -14.00 25.50 0.61
CA ILE A 527 -14.00 24.05 0.52
C ILE A 527 -14.55 23.67 -0.85
N ALA A 528 -13.69 23.23 -1.75
CA ALA A 528 -14.04 22.83 -3.12
C ALA A 528 -13.94 21.31 -3.32
N GLY A 529 -14.56 20.78 -4.37
CA GLY A 529 -14.50 19.35 -4.71
C GLY A 529 -15.79 18.80 -5.31
N PRO A 530 -15.82 17.50 -5.69
CA PRO A 530 -16.93 16.88 -6.39
C PRO A 530 -18.23 16.84 -5.57
N GLY A 531 -19.36 16.67 -6.27
CA GLY A 531 -20.66 16.46 -5.64
C GLY A 531 -20.66 15.19 -4.77
N GLY A 532 -21.23 15.26 -3.56
CA GLY A 532 -21.31 14.11 -2.66
C GLY A 532 -20.03 13.75 -1.88
N VAL A 533 -18.95 14.54 -2.03
CA VAL A 533 -17.67 14.33 -1.32
C VAL A 533 -17.70 14.76 0.16
N GLY A 534 -18.78 15.42 0.60
CA GLY A 534 -18.98 15.80 2.00
C GLY A 534 -18.53 17.21 2.38
N LYS A 535 -18.43 18.16 1.43
CA LYS A 535 -18.05 19.57 1.69
C LYS A 535 -18.92 20.24 2.76
N SER A 536 -20.24 20.17 2.60
CA SER A 536 -21.22 20.73 3.54
C SER A 536 -21.12 20.07 4.91
N ALA A 537 -20.94 18.75 4.97
CA ALA A 537 -20.75 18.03 6.22
C ALA A 537 -19.46 18.47 6.94
N LEU A 538 -18.35 18.66 6.22
CA LEU A 538 -17.11 19.16 6.80
C LEU A 538 -17.25 20.61 7.31
N ALA A 539 -17.89 21.48 6.52
CA ALA A 539 -18.10 22.88 6.91
C ALA A 539 -18.94 22.99 8.18
N VAL A 540 -20.05 22.26 8.25
CA VAL A 540 -20.93 22.22 9.42
C VAL A 540 -20.22 21.60 10.62
N HIS A 541 -19.50 20.50 10.44
CA HIS A 541 -18.74 19.85 11.51
C HIS A 541 -17.67 20.78 12.11
N VAL A 542 -16.88 21.44 11.27
CA VAL A 542 -15.88 22.43 11.71
C VAL A 542 -16.56 23.61 12.40
N ALA A 543 -17.67 24.12 11.84
CA ALA A 543 -18.40 25.24 12.41
C ALA A 543 -18.94 24.93 13.82
N HIS A 544 -19.45 23.72 14.07
CA HIS A 544 -19.82 23.27 15.42
C HIS A 544 -18.64 23.28 16.39
N ARG A 545 -17.46 22.83 15.94
CA ARG A 545 -16.25 22.79 16.78
C ARG A 545 -15.69 24.16 17.12
N VAL A 546 -15.84 25.15 16.24
CA VAL A 546 -15.32 26.51 16.45
C VAL A 546 -16.37 27.53 16.91
N ALA A 547 -17.64 27.15 17.00
CA ALA A 547 -18.75 28.06 17.33
C ALA A 547 -18.50 28.88 18.60
N SER A 548 -17.90 28.27 19.63
CA SER A 548 -17.56 28.95 20.89
C SER A 548 -16.51 30.06 20.75
N ALA A 549 -15.69 30.03 19.70
CA ALA A 549 -14.70 31.08 19.41
C ALA A 549 -15.34 32.33 18.76
N TYR A 550 -16.61 32.25 18.33
CA TYR A 550 -17.34 33.34 17.68
C TYR A 550 -18.57 33.75 18.50
N PRO A 551 -18.37 34.46 19.64
CA PRO A 551 -19.45 34.84 20.56
C PRO A 551 -20.45 35.84 19.96
N GLY A 552 -20.13 36.46 18.82
CA GLY A 552 -21.04 37.34 18.09
C GLY A 552 -22.07 36.59 17.25
N GLY A 553 -21.95 35.26 17.13
CA GLY A 553 -22.95 34.39 16.51
C GLY A 553 -22.42 33.60 15.31
N VAL A 554 -23.24 32.64 14.88
CA VAL A 554 -22.98 31.80 13.72
C VAL A 554 -24.15 31.89 12.75
N LEU A 555 -23.87 32.36 11.54
CA LEU A 555 -24.79 32.43 10.42
C LEU A 555 -24.54 31.27 9.47
N HIS A 556 -25.61 30.66 8.97
CA HIS A 556 -25.55 29.61 7.97
C HIS A 556 -26.61 29.84 6.91
N VAL A 557 -26.23 29.72 5.64
CA VAL A 557 -27.15 29.81 4.51
C VAL A 557 -26.73 28.84 3.41
N ASP A 558 -27.73 28.18 2.83
CA ASP A 558 -27.59 27.45 1.58
C ASP A 558 -27.84 28.41 0.41
N LEU A 559 -26.81 28.58 -0.43
CA LEU A 559 -26.78 29.47 -1.58
C LEU A 559 -27.39 28.83 -2.84
N ARG A 560 -27.71 27.53 -2.81
CA ARG A 560 -28.39 26.80 -3.89
C ARG A 560 -27.70 26.97 -5.24
N GLY A 561 -26.38 27.05 -5.23
CA GLY A 561 -25.55 27.44 -6.37
C GLY A 561 -25.66 26.50 -7.55
N MET A 562 -26.02 25.24 -7.32
CA MET A 562 -26.25 24.23 -8.36
C MET A 562 -27.73 24.02 -8.71
N SER A 563 -28.64 24.83 -8.15
CA SER A 563 -30.06 24.76 -8.47
C SER A 563 -30.41 25.66 -9.68
N ALA A 564 -31.59 25.45 -10.26
CA ALA A 564 -32.12 26.33 -11.31
C ALA A 564 -32.40 27.77 -10.84
N SER A 565 -32.42 28.03 -9.53
CA SER A 565 -32.65 29.36 -8.94
C SER A 565 -31.73 29.58 -7.73
N PRO A 566 -30.45 29.95 -7.95
CA PRO A 566 -29.51 30.28 -6.89
C PRO A 566 -29.97 31.45 -6.02
N ALA A 567 -29.62 31.44 -4.73
CA ALA A 567 -29.98 32.52 -3.82
C ALA A 567 -29.31 33.83 -4.21
N SER A 568 -30.07 34.92 -4.34
CA SER A 568 -29.49 36.23 -4.65
C SER A 568 -28.77 36.82 -3.43
N PRO A 569 -27.67 37.56 -3.59
CA PRO A 569 -26.99 38.18 -2.45
C PRO A 569 -27.88 39.12 -1.63
N ALA A 570 -28.81 39.84 -2.29
CA ALA A 570 -29.76 40.73 -1.63
C ALA A 570 -30.75 39.98 -0.72
N GLU A 571 -31.21 38.79 -1.14
CA GLU A 571 -32.06 37.90 -0.35
C GLU A 571 -31.32 37.40 0.90
N VAL A 572 -30.07 36.95 0.73
CA VAL A 572 -29.25 36.42 1.81
C VAL A 572 -28.90 37.49 2.84
N LEU A 573 -28.48 38.68 2.40
CA LEU A 573 -28.21 39.81 3.31
C LEU A 573 -29.46 40.22 4.09
N GLY A 574 -30.63 40.25 3.44
CA GLY A 574 -31.90 40.50 4.13
C GLY A 574 -32.24 39.44 5.18
N ARG A 575 -31.82 38.18 4.99
CA ARG A 575 -31.95 37.11 6.00
C ARG A 575 -30.94 37.29 7.15
N PHE A 576 -29.70 37.66 6.85
CA PHE A 576 -28.67 37.90 7.87
C PHE A 576 -28.97 39.11 8.74
N LEU A 577 -29.46 40.22 8.17
CA LEU A 577 -29.86 41.41 8.91
C LEU A 577 -31.01 41.12 9.88
N ARG A 578 -32.06 40.40 9.43
CA ARG A 578 -33.15 39.93 10.30
C ARG A 578 -32.67 39.00 11.42
N ALA A 579 -31.66 38.17 11.16
CA ALA A 579 -31.11 37.27 12.18
C ALA A 579 -30.48 38.02 13.36
N PHE A 580 -29.99 39.24 13.13
CA PHE A 580 -29.47 40.14 14.15
C PHE A 580 -30.53 41.14 14.66
N ASP A 581 -31.81 40.84 14.44
CA ASP A 581 -32.95 41.63 14.92
C ASP A 581 -33.02 43.05 14.36
N VAL A 582 -32.52 43.26 13.12
CA VAL A 582 -32.76 44.49 12.37
C VAL A 582 -34.22 44.50 11.90
N ASP A 583 -34.95 45.56 12.24
CA ASP A 583 -36.35 45.73 11.82
C ASP A 583 -36.47 45.61 10.29
N PRO A 584 -37.38 44.77 9.76
CA PRO A 584 -37.60 44.62 8.32
C PRO A 584 -37.83 45.94 7.57
N SER A 585 -38.43 46.95 8.22
CA SER A 585 -38.65 48.28 7.65
C SER A 585 -37.39 49.16 7.58
N ALA A 586 -36.37 48.83 8.38
CA ALA A 586 -35.07 49.48 8.40
C ALA A 586 -34.03 48.76 7.50
N ILE A 587 -34.42 47.69 6.80
CA ILE A 587 -33.55 47.01 5.83
C ILE A 587 -33.61 47.76 4.52
N GLU A 588 -32.47 48.29 4.10
CA GLU A 588 -32.34 49.10 2.89
C GLU A 588 -32.74 48.33 1.63
N SER A 589 -33.16 49.03 0.58
CA SER A 589 -33.71 48.39 -0.63
C SER A 589 -32.64 47.96 -1.63
N SER A 590 -31.54 48.71 -1.73
CA SER A 590 -30.41 48.42 -2.64
C SER A 590 -29.48 47.35 -2.08
N LEU A 591 -28.85 46.57 -2.98
CA LEU A 591 -27.83 45.59 -2.61
C LEU A 591 -26.63 46.25 -1.92
N ASP A 592 -26.13 47.37 -2.47
CA ASP A 592 -24.97 48.07 -1.92
C ASP A 592 -25.24 48.63 -0.51
N GLU A 593 -26.45 49.15 -0.29
CA GLU A 593 -26.87 49.67 1.01
C GLU A 593 -27.00 48.53 2.04
N ARG A 594 -27.58 47.38 1.67
CA ARG A 594 -27.62 46.18 2.53
C ARG A 594 -26.23 45.65 2.85
N MET A 595 -25.31 45.67 1.89
CA MET A 595 -23.91 45.28 2.11
C MET A 595 -23.23 46.21 3.14
N ASN A 596 -23.42 47.52 3.01
CA ASN A 596 -22.85 48.50 3.93
C ASN A 596 -23.46 48.38 5.33
N GLN A 597 -24.77 48.17 5.42
CA GLN A 597 -25.48 47.93 6.68
C GLN A 597 -24.97 46.66 7.37
N TYR A 598 -24.85 45.56 6.63
CA TYR A 598 -24.32 44.28 7.13
C TYR A 598 -22.88 44.41 7.63
N ARG A 599 -21.99 45.06 6.87
CA ARG A 599 -20.59 45.27 7.28
C ARG A 599 -20.47 46.18 8.50
N SER A 600 -21.30 47.21 8.60
CA SER A 600 -21.36 48.10 9.76
C SER A 600 -21.85 47.37 11.01
N LEU A 601 -22.85 46.50 10.87
CA LEU A 601 -23.39 45.69 11.96
C LEU A 601 -22.36 44.68 12.51
N LEU A 602 -21.56 44.10 11.61
CA LEU A 602 -20.49 43.17 11.96
C LEU A 602 -19.20 43.85 12.43
N ALA A 603 -19.12 45.19 12.35
CA ALA A 603 -17.94 45.92 12.81
C ALA A 603 -17.71 45.67 14.31
N GLY A 604 -16.52 45.15 14.65
CA GLY A 604 -16.12 44.85 16.03
C GLY A 604 -16.67 43.55 16.62
N ARG A 605 -17.61 42.86 15.95
CA ARG A 605 -18.16 41.56 16.37
C ARG A 605 -17.28 40.39 15.88
N ARG A 606 -17.35 39.26 16.57
CA ARG A 606 -16.74 37.98 16.15
C ARG A 606 -17.83 37.03 15.69
N VAL A 607 -18.09 36.99 14.38
CA VAL A 607 -19.17 36.17 13.78
C VAL A 607 -18.57 35.16 12.81
N LEU A 608 -19.09 33.93 12.84
CA LEU A 608 -18.80 32.91 11.83
C LEU A 608 -19.90 32.89 10.78
N VAL A 609 -19.52 32.94 9.50
CA VAL A 609 -20.45 32.88 8.38
C VAL A 609 -20.17 31.62 7.57
N VAL A 610 -21.16 30.73 7.47
CA VAL A 610 -21.09 29.52 6.64
C VAL A 610 -21.97 29.72 5.41
N LEU A 611 -21.34 29.77 4.25
CA LEU A 611 -21.96 29.91 2.93
C LEU A 611 -21.90 28.56 2.22
N ASP A 612 -22.97 27.77 2.30
CA ASP A 612 -23.03 26.42 1.74
C ASP A 612 -23.53 26.45 0.28
N ASP A 613 -22.96 25.63 -0.60
CA ASP A 613 -23.28 25.49 -2.03
C ASP A 613 -23.23 26.80 -2.84
N ALA A 614 -22.09 27.50 -2.81
CA ALA A 614 -21.87 28.69 -3.63
C ALA A 614 -21.71 28.36 -5.13
N ALA A 615 -22.31 29.17 -6.02
CA ALA A 615 -22.17 29.03 -7.47
C ALA A 615 -20.86 29.67 -7.99
N ASN A 616 -20.60 30.93 -7.61
CA ASN A 616 -19.52 31.74 -8.15
C ASN A 616 -19.14 32.90 -7.20
N GLU A 617 -18.08 33.63 -7.53
CA GLU A 617 -17.56 34.72 -6.72
C GLU A 617 -18.49 35.94 -6.67
N GLN A 618 -19.31 36.16 -7.70
CA GLN A 618 -20.27 37.27 -7.72
C GLN A 618 -21.36 37.08 -6.66
N GLN A 619 -21.74 35.82 -6.39
CA GLN A 619 -22.70 35.48 -5.33
C GLN A 619 -22.11 35.68 -3.92
N VAL A 620 -20.83 35.33 -3.74
CA VAL A 620 -20.19 35.29 -2.41
C VAL A 620 -19.62 36.64 -1.99
N ARG A 621 -19.02 37.41 -2.90
CA ARG A 621 -18.27 38.65 -2.59
C ARG A 621 -19.11 39.71 -1.82
N PRO A 622 -20.41 39.92 -2.11
CA PRO A 622 -21.27 40.80 -1.31
C PRO A 622 -21.51 40.34 0.13
N LEU A 623 -21.39 39.04 0.41
CA LEU A 623 -21.70 38.40 1.70
C LEU A 623 -20.50 38.38 2.65
N LEU A 624 -19.32 38.76 2.16
CA LEU A 624 -18.10 38.77 2.97
C LEU A 624 -18.11 39.93 3.99
N PRO A 625 -17.81 39.64 5.26
CA PRO A 625 -17.73 40.65 6.32
C PRO A 625 -16.52 41.57 6.10
N GLY A 626 -16.64 42.83 6.53
CA GLY A 626 -15.55 43.80 6.46
C GLY A 626 -14.59 43.79 7.65
N SER A 627 -14.86 42.98 8.68
CA SER A 627 -14.07 42.94 9.92
C SER A 627 -13.09 41.76 9.95
N PRO A 628 -11.83 41.96 10.37
CA PRO A 628 -10.85 40.89 10.51
C PRO A 628 -11.15 39.93 11.67
N ARG A 629 -12.20 40.18 12.44
CA ARG A 629 -12.61 39.36 13.59
C ARG A 629 -13.66 38.31 13.23
N CYS A 630 -14.20 38.35 12.02
CA CYS A 630 -15.15 37.39 11.50
C CYS A 630 -14.43 36.28 10.72
N GLY A 631 -14.99 35.06 10.78
CA GLY A 631 -14.55 33.92 9.98
C GLY A 631 -15.60 33.58 8.93
N VAL A 632 -15.17 33.11 7.77
CA VAL A 632 -16.05 32.68 6.69
C VAL A 632 -15.63 31.30 6.21
N LEU A 633 -16.58 30.36 6.17
CA LEU A 633 -16.45 29.09 5.48
C LEU A 633 -17.39 29.09 4.27
N ILE A 634 -16.85 28.79 3.10
CA ILE A 634 -17.60 28.67 1.86
C ILE A 634 -17.47 27.24 1.38
N THR A 635 -18.58 26.59 1.05
CA THR A 635 -18.53 25.35 0.28
C THR A 635 -18.95 25.67 -1.16
N SER A 636 -18.27 25.06 -2.12
CA SER A 636 -18.54 25.27 -3.53
C SER A 636 -18.16 24.01 -4.31
N ARG A 637 -18.79 23.78 -5.46
CA ARG A 637 -18.21 22.83 -6.43
C ARG A 637 -17.06 23.45 -7.20
N ASN A 638 -17.06 24.77 -7.38
CA ASN A 638 -16.00 25.50 -8.10
C ASN A 638 -14.90 25.97 -7.14
N ARG A 639 -13.69 26.17 -7.66
CA ARG A 639 -12.50 26.62 -6.88
C ARG A 639 -12.56 28.07 -6.40
N LEU A 640 -13.38 28.91 -7.04
CA LEU A 640 -13.56 30.34 -6.73
C LEU A 640 -12.24 31.17 -6.66
N PRO A 641 -11.34 31.07 -7.65
CA PRO A 641 -10.01 31.71 -7.59
C PRO A 641 -10.07 33.24 -7.51
N GLY A 642 -11.19 33.87 -7.87
CA GLY A 642 -11.34 35.33 -7.82
C GLY A 642 -11.46 35.91 -6.41
N LEU A 643 -11.59 35.09 -5.36
CA LEU A 643 -11.70 35.56 -3.97
C LEU A 643 -10.32 35.82 -3.35
N ALA A 644 -9.85 37.07 -3.47
CA ALA A 644 -8.57 37.49 -2.90
C ALA A 644 -8.49 37.23 -1.38
N GLY A 645 -7.40 36.57 -0.95
CA GLY A 645 -7.15 36.24 0.46
C GLY A 645 -7.89 35.00 0.98
N ALA A 646 -8.71 34.34 0.17
CA ALA A 646 -9.35 33.08 0.54
C ALA A 646 -8.36 31.90 0.45
N ARG A 647 -8.40 31.00 1.44
CA ARG A 647 -7.62 29.77 1.45
C ARG A 647 -8.46 28.62 0.89
N LEU A 648 -8.08 28.13 -0.28
CA LEU A 648 -8.71 26.98 -0.92
C LEU A 648 -8.26 25.68 -0.26
N LEU A 649 -9.23 24.82 0.05
CA LEU A 649 -9.06 23.45 0.49
C LEU A 649 -9.87 22.54 -0.43
N GLU A 650 -9.18 21.74 -1.23
CA GLU A 650 -9.81 20.76 -2.12
C GLU A 650 -10.06 19.45 -1.38
N LEU A 651 -11.28 18.94 -1.50
CA LEU A 651 -11.68 17.63 -0.99
C LEU A 651 -11.71 16.60 -2.11
N ASP A 652 -10.85 15.60 -2.00
CA ASP A 652 -10.86 14.40 -2.83
C ASP A 652 -11.76 13.31 -2.22
N MET A 653 -11.89 12.12 -2.81
CA MET A 653 -12.58 10.95 -2.25
C MET A 653 -11.98 10.49 -0.90
N LEU A 654 -12.70 9.65 -0.16
CA LEU A 654 -12.16 9.09 1.10
C LEU A 654 -11.07 8.06 0.79
N SER A 655 -10.13 7.88 1.72
CA SER A 655 -9.27 6.70 1.70
C SER A 655 -10.10 5.43 1.89
N ARG A 656 -9.58 4.27 1.45
CA ARG A 656 -10.27 2.97 1.64
C ARG A 656 -10.62 2.73 3.12
N ARG A 657 -9.72 3.15 4.03
CA ARG A 657 -9.90 3.01 5.48
C ARG A 657 -11.02 3.92 5.99
N GLU A 658 -11.02 5.20 5.64
CA GLU A 658 -12.07 6.13 6.06
C GLU A 658 -13.44 5.75 5.49
N ALA A 659 -13.51 5.33 4.22
CA ALA A 659 -14.75 4.88 3.61
C ALA A 659 -15.30 3.59 4.28
N THR A 660 -14.42 2.67 4.67
CA THR A 660 -14.82 1.47 5.42
C THR A 660 -15.30 1.84 6.83
N ALA A 661 -14.64 2.79 7.50
CA ALA A 661 -15.06 3.30 8.80
C ALA A 661 -16.43 4.01 8.72
N LEU A 662 -16.68 4.77 7.65
CA LEU A 662 -17.99 5.37 7.40
C LEU A 662 -19.07 4.31 7.20
N LEU A 663 -18.80 3.27 6.41
CA LEU A 663 -19.73 2.14 6.24
C LEU A 663 -20.03 1.47 7.59
N ALA A 664 -19.01 1.27 8.43
CA ALA A 664 -19.16 0.69 9.75
C ALA A 664 -19.97 1.57 10.71
N ARG A 665 -19.77 2.90 10.69
CA ARG A 665 -20.59 3.85 11.47
C ARG A 665 -22.07 3.84 11.08
N VAL A 666 -22.37 3.63 9.80
CA VAL A 666 -23.76 3.61 9.30
C VAL A 666 -24.46 2.28 9.59
N VAL A 667 -23.74 1.15 9.48
CA VAL A 667 -24.34 -0.20 9.54
C VAL A 667 -24.12 -0.92 10.88
N GLY A 668 -23.08 -0.54 11.62
CA GLY A 668 -22.54 -1.20 12.81
C GLY A 668 -21.29 -2.04 12.51
N ASP A 669 -20.31 -2.02 13.44
CA ASP A 669 -19.00 -2.67 13.30
C ASP A 669 -19.11 -4.19 13.06
N ASP A 670 -20.02 -4.87 13.76
CA ASP A 670 -20.20 -6.33 13.68
C ASP A 670 -20.43 -6.81 12.24
N ARG A 671 -21.18 -6.05 11.45
CA ARG A 671 -21.55 -6.43 10.08
C ARG A 671 -20.40 -6.24 9.10
N VAL A 672 -19.53 -5.28 9.34
CA VAL A 672 -18.31 -5.06 8.54
C VAL A 672 -17.24 -6.09 8.92
N ILE A 673 -17.05 -6.35 10.21
CA ILE A 673 -16.08 -7.33 10.73
C ILE A 673 -16.44 -8.75 10.29
N SER A 674 -17.73 -9.09 10.24
CA SER A 674 -18.18 -10.43 9.80
C SER A 674 -17.87 -10.76 8.33
N SER A 675 -17.65 -9.74 7.49
CA SER A 675 -17.47 -9.89 6.04
C SER A 675 -16.56 -8.78 5.46
N PRO A 676 -15.25 -8.76 5.80
CA PRO A 676 -14.35 -7.67 5.44
C PRO A 676 -14.16 -7.53 3.92
N ASP A 677 -14.09 -8.65 3.18
CA ASP A 677 -13.93 -8.63 1.73
C ASP A 677 -15.15 -8.00 1.03
N ALA A 678 -16.36 -8.36 1.46
CA ALA A 678 -17.57 -7.78 0.91
C ALA A 678 -17.73 -6.29 1.25
N ALA A 679 -17.31 -5.87 2.45
CA ALA A 679 -17.27 -4.45 2.81
C ALA A 679 -16.28 -3.67 1.93
N ALA A 680 -15.10 -4.24 1.66
CA ALA A 680 -14.12 -3.67 0.75
C ALA A 680 -14.64 -3.59 -0.69
N GLU A 681 -15.35 -4.61 -1.18
CA GLU A 681 -16.02 -4.60 -2.49
C GLU A 681 -17.12 -3.54 -2.59
N ILE A 682 -17.94 -3.36 -1.54
CA ILE A 682 -18.95 -2.30 -1.47
C ILE A 682 -18.28 -0.92 -1.56
N VAL A 683 -17.28 -0.67 -0.71
CA VAL A 683 -16.53 0.60 -0.68
C VAL A 683 -15.87 0.90 -2.03
N THR A 684 -15.30 -0.12 -2.67
CA THR A 684 -14.69 -0.02 -4.00
C THR A 684 -15.73 0.30 -5.06
N SER A 685 -16.87 -0.40 -5.06
CA SER A 685 -17.98 -0.14 -5.98
C SER A 685 -18.60 1.24 -5.79
N CYS A 686 -18.61 1.77 -4.57
CA CYS A 686 -19.03 3.14 -4.27
C CYS A 686 -17.99 4.20 -4.68
N GLY A 687 -16.85 3.82 -5.26
CA GLY A 687 -15.77 4.74 -5.63
C GLY A 687 -15.18 5.52 -4.45
N ARG A 688 -15.38 5.03 -3.21
CA ARG A 688 -15.01 5.74 -1.96
C ARG A 688 -15.67 7.13 -1.81
N LEU A 689 -16.76 7.40 -2.54
CA LEU A 689 -17.56 8.60 -2.40
C LEU A 689 -18.42 8.52 -1.12
N PRO A 690 -18.30 9.45 -0.15
CA PRO A 690 -19.06 9.41 1.10
C PRO A 690 -20.56 9.25 0.92
N LEU A 691 -21.16 10.00 -0.01
CA LEU A 691 -22.59 9.90 -0.32
C LEU A 691 -22.97 8.48 -0.77
N ALA A 692 -22.20 7.88 -1.68
CA ALA A 692 -22.47 6.54 -2.17
C ALA A 692 -22.32 5.48 -1.06
N VAL A 693 -21.30 5.62 -0.20
CA VAL A 693 -21.09 4.73 0.95
C VAL A 693 -22.24 4.84 1.96
N ARG A 694 -22.71 6.06 2.25
CA ARG A 694 -23.86 6.27 3.14
C ARG A 694 -25.13 5.67 2.58
N ILE A 695 -25.39 5.82 1.28
CA ILE A 695 -26.54 5.20 0.61
C ILE A 695 -26.46 3.66 0.71
N ALA A 696 -25.31 3.07 0.36
CA ALA A 696 -25.10 1.63 0.45
C ALA A 696 -25.26 1.12 1.90
N GLY A 697 -24.68 1.84 2.87
CA GLY A 697 -24.81 1.56 4.29
C GLY A 697 -26.26 1.65 4.77
N ALA A 698 -26.97 2.72 4.45
CA ALA A 698 -28.37 2.92 4.83
C ALA A 698 -29.26 1.78 4.28
N ARG A 699 -29.00 1.33 3.05
CA ARG A 699 -29.70 0.17 2.47
C ARG A 699 -29.41 -1.13 3.21
N LEU A 700 -28.16 -1.34 3.63
CA LEU A 700 -27.75 -2.51 4.38
C LEU A 700 -28.31 -2.50 5.81
N ALA A 701 -28.36 -1.32 6.44
CA ALA A 701 -28.92 -1.11 7.79
C ALA A 701 -30.44 -1.30 7.82
N THR A 702 -31.16 -0.76 6.84
CA THR A 702 -32.62 -0.88 6.73
C THR A 702 -33.08 -2.29 6.34
N ARG A 703 -32.29 -3.03 5.55
CA ARG A 703 -32.63 -4.40 5.10
C ARG A 703 -31.82 -5.45 5.85
N ARG A 704 -32.24 -5.75 7.08
CA ARG A 704 -31.51 -6.69 7.97
C ARG A 704 -31.29 -8.10 7.40
N HIS A 705 -32.12 -8.54 6.44
CA HIS A 705 -31.98 -9.84 5.78
C HIS A 705 -30.95 -9.85 4.62
N TRP A 706 -30.46 -8.68 4.19
CA TRP A 706 -29.44 -8.61 3.15
C TRP A 706 -28.07 -8.87 3.77
N SER A 707 -27.27 -9.76 3.20
CA SER A 707 -25.85 -9.88 3.57
C SER A 707 -25.01 -8.82 2.86
N ALA A 708 -23.82 -8.51 3.41
CA ALA A 708 -22.86 -7.62 2.75
C ALA A 708 -22.46 -8.17 1.38
N GLN A 709 -22.27 -9.49 1.26
CA GLN A 709 -21.98 -10.17 -0.01
C GLN A 709 -23.08 -9.98 -1.07
N LEU A 710 -24.37 -9.99 -0.66
CA LEU A 710 -25.46 -9.77 -1.61
C LEU A 710 -25.42 -8.33 -2.18
N LEU A 711 -25.18 -7.35 -1.32
CA LEU A 711 -25.06 -5.95 -1.75
C LEU A 711 -23.80 -5.73 -2.60
N ALA A 712 -22.67 -6.33 -2.22
CA ALA A 712 -21.43 -6.30 -3.00
C ALA A 712 -21.63 -6.87 -4.41
N ARG A 713 -22.30 -8.03 -4.56
CA ARG A 713 -22.63 -8.61 -5.88
C ARG A 713 -23.54 -7.71 -6.72
N ARG A 714 -24.55 -7.09 -6.11
CA ARG A 714 -25.47 -6.16 -6.79
C ARG A 714 -24.76 -4.90 -7.26
N LEU A 715 -23.92 -4.33 -6.41
CA LEU A 715 -23.08 -3.17 -6.76
C LEU A 715 -21.98 -3.55 -7.75
N GLY A 716 -21.51 -4.80 -7.77
CA GLY A 716 -20.53 -5.28 -8.73
C GLY A 716 -20.99 -5.16 -10.18
N ASP A 717 -22.29 -5.30 -10.45
CA ASP A 717 -22.88 -5.10 -11.78
C ASP A 717 -22.92 -3.61 -12.15
N GLU A 718 -21.98 -3.16 -12.98
CA GLU A 718 -21.88 -1.77 -13.44
C GLU A 718 -23.17 -1.25 -14.10
N ARG A 719 -23.95 -2.10 -14.76
CA ARG A 719 -25.17 -1.68 -15.47
C ARG A 719 -26.30 -1.29 -14.51
N ARG A 720 -26.28 -1.81 -13.28
CA ARG A 720 -27.31 -1.56 -12.25
C ARG A 720 -26.77 -0.81 -11.05
N ARG A 721 -25.46 -0.53 -11.01
CA ARG A 721 -24.80 0.07 -9.86
C ARG A 721 -25.42 1.40 -9.44
N LEU A 722 -25.69 2.29 -10.39
CA LEU A 722 -26.31 3.59 -10.10
C LEU A 722 -27.79 3.48 -9.70
N ASP A 723 -28.50 2.45 -10.17
CA ASP A 723 -29.86 2.14 -9.70
C ASP A 723 -29.87 1.64 -8.25
N GLU A 724 -28.79 0.97 -7.83
CA GLU A 724 -28.63 0.50 -6.46
C GLU A 724 -28.15 1.63 -5.51
N LEU A 725 -27.54 2.69 -6.02
CA LEU A 725 -27.05 3.85 -5.25
C LEU A 725 -28.11 4.96 -5.10
N TRP A 726 -29.27 4.55 -4.57
CA TRP A 726 -30.38 5.42 -4.17
C TRP A 726 -30.95 5.01 -2.80
N ALA A 727 -31.22 6.00 -1.94
CA ALA A 727 -31.97 5.82 -0.68
C ALA A 727 -32.72 7.10 -0.30
N GLY A 728 -34.05 7.05 -0.29
CA GLY A 728 -34.89 8.21 0.07
C GLY A 728 -34.77 9.33 -0.97
N ASP A 729 -34.34 10.51 -0.53
CA ASP A 729 -34.04 11.69 -1.36
C ASP A 729 -32.58 11.73 -1.86
N GLN A 730 -31.71 10.83 -1.38
CA GLN A 730 -30.31 10.78 -1.76
C GLN A 730 -30.07 9.87 -2.97
N GLN A 731 -29.53 10.44 -4.06
CA GLN A 731 -29.14 9.71 -5.26
C GLN A 731 -27.79 10.20 -5.80
N VAL A 732 -26.89 9.26 -6.09
CA VAL A 732 -25.63 9.59 -6.77
C VAL A 732 -25.87 10.14 -8.17
N ARG A 733 -26.79 9.53 -8.93
CA ARG A 733 -27.15 9.94 -10.30
C ARG A 733 -27.58 11.41 -10.37
N ALA A 734 -28.51 11.83 -9.52
CA ALA A 734 -28.96 13.23 -9.44
C ALA A 734 -27.80 14.20 -9.11
N THR A 735 -26.84 13.77 -8.27
CA THR A 735 -25.67 14.59 -7.92
C THR A 735 -24.78 14.90 -9.14
N ILE A 736 -24.61 13.91 -10.03
CA ILE A 736 -23.86 14.07 -11.29
C ILE A 736 -24.66 14.92 -12.28
N GLU A 737 -25.96 14.67 -12.42
CA GLU A 737 -26.85 15.42 -13.31
C GLU A 737 -26.87 16.92 -13.01
N MET A 738 -26.80 17.30 -11.73
CA MET A 738 -26.71 18.70 -11.32
C MET A 738 -25.45 19.43 -11.81
N SER A 739 -24.36 18.72 -12.15
CA SER A 739 -23.15 19.32 -12.71
C SER A 739 -23.21 19.55 -14.22
N LEU A 740 -24.21 19.02 -14.93
CA LEU A 740 -24.28 19.06 -16.40
C LEU A 740 -24.81 20.37 -17.01
N PRO A 741 -25.79 21.10 -16.42
CA PRO A 741 -26.36 22.29 -17.04
C PRO A 741 -25.36 23.42 -17.31
N GLY A 742 -24.26 23.49 -16.55
CA GLY A 742 -23.20 24.49 -16.72
C GLY A 742 -22.17 24.16 -17.81
N LEU A 743 -22.25 22.97 -18.43
CA LEU A 743 -21.29 22.53 -19.44
C LEU A 743 -21.69 22.90 -20.86
N ASP A 744 -20.69 23.26 -21.68
CA ASP A 744 -20.86 23.42 -23.12
C ASP A 744 -21.43 22.13 -23.76
N PRO A 745 -22.29 22.22 -24.79
CA PRO A 745 -22.78 21.05 -25.51
C PRO A 745 -21.67 20.07 -25.96
N ARG A 746 -20.49 20.57 -26.38
CA ARG A 746 -19.34 19.74 -26.77
C ARG A 746 -18.78 18.94 -25.58
N ALA A 747 -18.66 19.56 -24.40
CA ALA A 747 -18.23 18.87 -23.19
C ALA A 747 -19.19 17.75 -22.76
N ARG A 748 -20.49 17.97 -22.90
CA ARG A 748 -21.50 16.92 -22.66
C ARG A 748 -21.39 15.76 -23.65
N VAL A 749 -21.10 16.04 -24.93
CA VAL A 749 -20.84 15.00 -25.95
C VAL A 749 -19.56 14.22 -25.61
N ALA A 750 -18.47 14.93 -25.26
CA ALA A 750 -17.21 14.32 -24.88
C ALA A 750 -17.37 13.36 -23.69
N LEU A 751 -18.08 13.80 -22.64
CA LEU A 751 -18.36 12.96 -21.47
C LEU A 751 -19.07 11.65 -21.87
N ARG A 752 -20.15 11.73 -22.66
CA ARG A 752 -20.87 10.53 -23.14
C ARG A 752 -19.96 9.61 -23.94
N ARG A 753 -19.23 10.14 -24.92
CA ARG A 753 -18.36 9.35 -25.79
C ARG A 753 -17.16 8.73 -25.05
N LEU A 754 -16.63 9.40 -24.02
CA LEU A 754 -15.68 8.80 -23.09
C LEU A 754 -16.31 7.62 -22.33
N GLY A 755 -17.55 7.78 -21.84
CA GLY A 755 -18.29 6.67 -21.22
C GLY A 755 -18.53 5.47 -22.16
N GLN A 756 -18.69 5.72 -23.46
CA GLN A 756 -18.83 4.68 -24.48
C GLN A 756 -17.55 3.83 -24.65
N LEU A 757 -16.38 4.48 -24.70
CA LEU A 757 -15.09 3.79 -24.80
C LEU A 757 -14.69 3.13 -23.47
N GLY A 758 -15.09 3.75 -22.36
CA GLY A 758 -14.81 3.29 -21.01
C GLY A 758 -13.35 3.38 -20.52
N PRO A 759 -12.42 4.20 -21.08
CA PRO A 759 -11.11 4.33 -20.48
C PRO A 759 -11.26 4.91 -19.08
N ALA A 760 -10.61 4.29 -18.10
CA ALA A 760 -10.49 4.90 -16.78
C ALA A 760 -9.55 6.11 -16.86
N ASP A 761 -8.48 6.01 -17.66
CA ASP A 761 -7.42 6.99 -17.81
C ASP A 761 -7.15 7.24 -19.32
N PHE A 762 -7.00 8.49 -19.73
CA PHE A 762 -6.80 8.88 -21.13
C PHE A 762 -6.02 10.21 -21.28
N PRO A 763 -5.28 10.38 -22.39
CA PRO A 763 -4.65 11.65 -22.77
C PRO A 763 -5.61 12.54 -23.57
N CYS A 764 -5.31 13.84 -23.66
CA CYS A 764 -6.17 14.83 -24.36
C CYS A 764 -6.50 14.44 -25.81
N TRP A 765 -5.55 13.84 -26.55
CA TRP A 765 -5.77 13.46 -27.95
C TRP A 765 -6.94 12.48 -28.15
N VAL A 766 -7.29 11.68 -27.13
CA VAL A 766 -8.48 10.82 -27.19
C VAL A 766 -9.74 11.67 -27.30
N VAL A 767 -9.82 12.80 -26.57
CA VAL A 767 -10.97 13.72 -26.64
C VAL A 767 -11.03 14.44 -27.98
N ALA A 768 -9.88 14.80 -28.55
CA ALA A 768 -9.80 15.33 -29.91
C ALA A 768 -10.41 14.36 -30.94
N ALA A 769 -10.00 13.08 -30.90
CA ALA A 769 -10.53 12.04 -31.79
C ALA A 769 -12.02 11.72 -31.52
N LEU A 770 -12.45 11.78 -30.26
CA LEU A 770 -13.85 11.59 -29.87
C LEU A 770 -14.76 12.67 -30.47
N LEU A 771 -14.31 13.92 -30.45
CA LEU A 771 -15.08 15.07 -30.92
C LEU A 771 -14.85 15.42 -32.39
N ASP A 772 -13.83 14.85 -33.03
CA ASP A 772 -13.38 15.21 -34.38
C ASP A 772 -12.99 16.69 -34.46
N THR A 773 -12.03 17.08 -33.61
CA THR A 773 -11.63 18.48 -33.40
C THR A 773 -10.11 18.62 -33.17
N SER A 774 -9.61 19.84 -33.09
CA SER A 774 -8.19 20.11 -32.83
C SER A 774 -7.78 19.77 -31.39
N ALA A 775 -6.48 19.63 -31.13
CA ALA A 775 -5.97 19.39 -29.78
C ALA A 775 -6.32 20.54 -28.81
N ASP A 776 -6.23 21.80 -29.27
CA ASP A 776 -6.51 22.99 -28.45
C ASP A 776 -8.00 23.08 -28.06
N ASP A 777 -8.92 22.79 -29.01
CA ASP A 777 -10.36 22.75 -28.74
C ASP A 777 -10.69 21.60 -27.77
N ALA A 778 -10.02 20.46 -27.91
CA ALA A 778 -10.19 19.31 -27.02
C ALA A 778 -9.67 19.61 -25.61
N GLU A 779 -8.54 20.30 -25.48
CA GLU A 779 -7.97 20.71 -24.19
C GLU A 779 -8.96 21.63 -23.44
N THR A 780 -9.51 22.64 -24.13
CA THR A 780 -10.55 23.51 -23.57
C THR A 780 -11.76 22.72 -23.08
N VAL A 781 -12.19 21.70 -23.82
CA VAL A 781 -13.31 20.84 -23.42
C VAL A 781 -12.96 19.99 -22.20
N VAL A 782 -11.75 19.43 -22.13
CA VAL A 782 -11.32 18.63 -20.98
C VAL A 782 -11.17 19.49 -19.74
N GLU A 783 -10.63 20.70 -19.86
CA GLU A 783 -10.53 21.67 -18.77
C GLU A 783 -11.90 21.99 -18.18
N GLN A 784 -12.94 22.19 -19.01
CA GLN A 784 -14.31 22.36 -18.53
C GLN A 784 -14.84 21.14 -17.76
N LEU A 785 -14.49 19.92 -18.18
CA LEU A 785 -14.86 18.70 -17.46
C LEU A 785 -14.11 18.56 -16.13
N VAL A 786 -12.87 19.05 -16.08
CA VAL A 786 -12.06 19.12 -14.85
C VAL A 786 -12.62 20.13 -13.87
N ASP A 787 -12.94 21.34 -14.35
CA ASP A 787 -13.55 22.39 -13.54
C ASP A 787 -14.92 21.98 -12.98
N ALA A 788 -15.68 21.15 -13.72
CA ALA A 788 -16.94 20.58 -13.25
C ALA A 788 -16.77 19.35 -12.33
N HIS A 789 -15.53 18.93 -12.03
CA HIS A 789 -15.20 17.72 -11.26
C HIS A 789 -15.82 16.43 -11.82
N LEU A 790 -15.93 16.33 -13.14
CA LEU A 790 -16.36 15.12 -13.84
C LEU A 790 -15.17 14.30 -14.36
N VAL A 791 -14.04 14.97 -14.54
CA VAL A 791 -12.75 14.39 -14.94
C VAL A 791 -11.68 14.94 -13.98
N ASP A 792 -10.70 14.13 -13.61
CA ASP A 792 -9.59 14.54 -12.75
C ASP A 792 -8.27 14.59 -13.53
N TYR A 793 -7.39 15.51 -13.15
CA TYR A 793 -5.98 15.47 -13.52
C TYR A 793 -5.27 14.38 -12.70
N THR A 794 -4.46 13.53 -13.34
CA THR A 794 -3.76 12.46 -12.63
C THR A 794 -2.25 12.68 -12.56
N TYR A 795 -1.55 12.60 -13.68
CA TYR A 795 -0.10 12.77 -13.78
C TYR A 795 0.31 13.17 -15.20
N VAL A 796 1.58 13.54 -15.37
CA VAL A 796 2.23 13.64 -16.68
C VAL A 796 2.97 12.34 -16.94
N ASP A 797 2.67 11.66 -18.04
CA ASP A 797 3.33 10.41 -18.39
C ASP A 797 4.77 10.62 -18.91
N HIS A 798 5.48 9.51 -19.12
CA HIS A 798 6.87 9.52 -19.62
C HIS A 798 7.01 10.10 -21.04
N ALA A 799 5.89 10.24 -21.77
CA ALA A 799 5.84 10.90 -23.07
C ALA A 799 5.51 12.41 -22.94
N GLY A 800 5.44 12.95 -21.72
CA GLY A 800 5.14 14.35 -21.46
C GLY A 800 3.67 14.71 -21.60
N GLN A 801 2.76 13.72 -21.72
CA GLN A 801 1.34 13.96 -21.89
C GLN A 801 0.61 14.01 -20.56
N ILE A 802 -0.28 14.98 -20.41
CA ILE A 802 -1.21 15.05 -19.27
C ILE A 802 -2.22 13.92 -19.39
N ARG A 803 -2.36 13.15 -18.31
CA ARG A 803 -3.34 12.08 -18.17
C ARG A 803 -4.53 12.53 -17.33
N TYR A 804 -5.71 12.25 -17.87
CA TYR A 804 -6.99 12.57 -17.27
C TYR A 804 -7.71 11.28 -16.89
N ARG A 805 -8.52 11.33 -15.83
CA ARG A 805 -9.24 10.17 -15.32
C ARG A 805 -10.71 10.47 -15.12
N LEU A 806 -11.55 9.51 -15.51
CA LEU A 806 -12.96 9.49 -15.13
C LEU A 806 -13.14 8.70 -13.85
N HIS A 807 -13.79 9.30 -12.86
CA HIS A 807 -14.20 8.57 -11.68
C HIS A 807 -15.20 7.47 -12.03
N ASP A 808 -15.13 6.30 -11.41
CA ASP A 808 -15.89 5.10 -11.82
C ASP A 808 -17.40 5.33 -11.91
N LEU A 809 -17.98 6.05 -10.95
CA LEU A 809 -19.42 6.36 -10.96
C LEU A 809 -19.80 7.34 -12.08
N VAL A 810 -18.90 8.26 -12.44
CA VAL A 810 -19.08 9.19 -13.56
C VAL A 810 -18.92 8.44 -14.89
N ARG A 811 -17.96 7.53 -15.00
CA ARG A 811 -17.79 6.64 -16.17
C ARG A 811 -19.05 5.80 -16.41
N ILE A 812 -19.62 5.19 -15.37
CA ILE A 812 -20.87 4.41 -15.47
C ILE A 812 -22.03 5.30 -15.90
N TYR A 813 -22.17 6.48 -15.30
CA TYR A 813 -23.20 7.44 -15.69
C TYR A 813 -23.04 7.85 -17.17
N ALA A 814 -21.82 8.23 -17.57
CA ALA A 814 -21.49 8.61 -18.93
C ALA A 814 -21.82 7.50 -19.95
N ARG A 815 -21.55 6.24 -19.58
CA ARG A 815 -21.93 5.06 -20.37
C ARG A 815 -23.45 4.91 -20.50
N GLU A 816 -24.21 5.02 -19.42
CA GLU A 816 -25.70 5.01 -19.48
C GLU A 816 -26.22 6.10 -20.43
N GLN A 817 -25.62 7.28 -20.40
CA GLN A 817 -25.99 8.39 -21.30
C GLN A 817 -25.60 8.12 -22.75
N ALA A 818 -24.44 7.50 -23.00
CA ALA A 818 -24.04 7.08 -24.34
C ALA A 818 -25.01 6.05 -24.93
N GLU A 819 -25.42 5.06 -24.14
CA GLU A 819 -26.37 4.02 -24.55
C GLU A 819 -27.77 4.59 -24.87
N ARG A 820 -28.16 5.72 -24.24
CA ARG A 820 -29.45 6.39 -24.49
C ARG A 820 -29.44 7.35 -25.68
N HIS A 821 -28.31 8.00 -25.94
CA HIS A 821 -28.27 9.16 -26.84
C HIS A 821 -27.41 8.96 -28.11
N GLU A 822 -26.46 8.03 -28.12
CA GLU A 822 -25.58 7.81 -29.28
C GLU A 822 -26.13 6.65 -30.14
N SER A 823 -26.33 6.91 -31.44
CA SER A 823 -26.78 5.87 -32.37
C SER A 823 -25.69 4.82 -32.59
N TYR A 824 -26.05 3.62 -33.07
CA TYR A 824 -25.05 2.60 -33.43
C TYR A 824 -24.01 3.12 -34.44
N ALA A 825 -24.46 3.94 -35.41
CA ALA A 825 -23.58 4.55 -36.41
C ALA A 825 -22.57 5.52 -35.77
N ASP A 826 -23.01 6.37 -34.83
CA ASP A 826 -22.13 7.27 -34.08
C ASP A 826 -21.11 6.47 -33.26
N GLN A 827 -21.57 5.40 -32.60
CA GLN A 827 -20.72 4.54 -31.77
C GLN A 827 -19.60 3.90 -32.60
N VAL A 828 -19.93 3.40 -33.79
CA VAL A 828 -18.96 2.83 -34.74
C VAL A 828 -17.97 3.89 -35.22
N ALA A 829 -18.45 5.07 -35.65
CA ALA A 829 -17.59 6.13 -36.17
C ALA A 829 -16.59 6.64 -35.11
N VAL A 830 -17.07 6.85 -33.89
CA VAL A 830 -16.25 7.28 -32.75
C VAL A 830 -15.21 6.23 -32.38
N THR A 831 -15.62 4.97 -32.22
CA THR A 831 -14.69 3.88 -31.85
C THR A 831 -13.61 3.70 -32.92
N THR A 832 -14.00 3.81 -34.20
CA THR A 832 -13.06 3.72 -35.33
C THR A 832 -12.03 4.84 -35.31
N ARG A 833 -12.44 6.12 -35.15
CA ARG A 833 -11.49 7.25 -35.09
C ARG A 833 -10.48 7.12 -33.95
N VAL A 834 -10.92 6.78 -32.75
CA VAL A 834 -9.99 6.64 -31.61
C VAL A 834 -9.06 5.45 -31.80
N ALA A 835 -9.59 4.32 -32.30
CA ALA A 835 -8.79 3.16 -32.65
C ALA A 835 -7.73 3.49 -33.73
N ASP A 836 -8.11 4.23 -34.78
CA ASP A 836 -7.18 4.69 -35.83
C ASP A 836 -6.12 5.65 -35.26
N GLY A 837 -6.47 6.46 -34.25
CA GLY A 837 -5.53 7.28 -33.50
C GLY A 837 -4.46 6.48 -32.75
N TRP A 838 -4.83 5.35 -32.13
CA TRP A 838 -3.87 4.39 -31.56
C TRP A 838 -3.08 3.67 -32.64
N LEU A 839 -3.73 3.17 -33.70
CA LEU A 839 -3.06 2.45 -34.80
C LEU A 839 -1.99 3.32 -35.48
N THR A 840 -2.29 4.60 -35.72
CA THR A 840 -1.34 5.55 -36.32
C THR A 840 -0.11 5.76 -35.44
N ARG A 841 -0.28 5.85 -34.12
CA ARG A 841 0.83 5.97 -33.15
C ARG A 841 1.64 4.68 -33.09
N LEU A 842 0.96 3.53 -33.02
CA LEU A 842 1.59 2.21 -33.03
C LEU A 842 2.38 1.95 -34.32
N ASP A 843 1.88 2.37 -35.48
CA ASP A 843 2.58 2.24 -36.76
C ASP A 843 3.89 3.04 -36.80
N ARG A 844 3.97 4.19 -36.13
CA ARG A 844 5.23 4.94 -35.97
C ARG A 844 6.21 4.21 -35.05
N LEU A 845 5.70 3.51 -34.04
CA LEU A 845 6.50 2.70 -33.12
C LEU A 845 6.93 1.37 -33.73
N ARG A 846 6.35 0.95 -34.85
CA ARG A 846 6.56 -0.36 -35.49
C ARG A 846 8.04 -0.70 -35.70
N GLY A 847 8.86 0.26 -36.16
CA GLY A 847 10.30 0.07 -36.35
C GLY A 847 11.07 -0.14 -35.04
N HIS A 848 10.66 0.53 -33.96
CA HIS A 848 11.28 0.44 -32.64
C HIS A 848 10.87 -0.84 -31.88
N ILE A 849 9.63 -1.31 -32.10
CA ILE A 849 9.08 -2.54 -31.49
C ILE A 849 9.70 -3.78 -32.15
N ALA A 850 9.78 -3.81 -33.49
CA ALA A 850 10.31 -4.95 -34.24
C ALA A 850 11.80 -5.22 -33.97
N ASP A 851 12.61 -4.18 -33.82
CA ASP A 851 14.04 -4.29 -33.46
C ASP A 851 14.27 -4.66 -31.99
N ARG A 852 13.21 -4.88 -31.18
CA ARG A 852 13.34 -5.18 -29.74
C ARG A 852 12.73 -6.52 -29.27
N VAL A 853 12.07 -7.27 -30.16
CA VAL A 853 11.52 -8.62 -29.87
C VAL A 853 12.63 -9.63 -29.58
N THR A 854 12.63 -10.22 -28.38
CA THR A 854 13.69 -11.12 -27.88
C THR A 854 13.76 -12.44 -28.65
N SER A 855 12.62 -12.98 -29.06
CA SER A 855 12.52 -14.27 -29.77
C SER A 855 12.80 -14.18 -31.27
N GLY A 856 12.90 -12.95 -31.79
CA GLY A 856 13.30 -12.66 -33.16
C GLY A 856 12.25 -12.96 -34.24
N CYS A 857 11.02 -13.34 -33.93
CA CYS A 857 10.06 -13.79 -34.93
C CYS A 857 9.81 -12.78 -36.05
N ILE A 858 9.53 -13.30 -37.25
CA ILE A 858 9.11 -12.48 -38.40
C ILE A 858 7.77 -11.85 -38.02
N PRO A 859 7.69 -10.52 -37.87
CA PRO A 859 6.46 -9.90 -37.44
C PRO A 859 5.35 -10.06 -38.48
N LEU A 860 4.17 -10.49 -38.02
CA LEU A 860 2.96 -10.58 -38.83
C LEU A 860 2.16 -9.29 -38.67
N TRP A 861 2.48 -8.31 -39.51
CA TRP A 861 1.75 -7.05 -39.58
C TRP A 861 0.67 -7.10 -40.65
N LEU A 862 -0.52 -6.61 -40.32
CA LEU A 862 -1.50 -6.23 -41.33
C LEU A 862 -1.06 -4.88 -41.96
N PRO A 863 -1.17 -4.70 -43.29
CA PRO A 863 -0.78 -3.46 -43.96
C PRO A 863 -1.52 -2.26 -43.36
N SER A 864 -0.82 -1.18 -43.02
CA SER A 864 -1.41 0.07 -42.52
C SER A 864 -2.54 0.55 -43.44
N ARG A 865 -3.61 1.10 -42.85
CA ARG A 865 -4.62 1.82 -43.64
C ARG A 865 -3.97 3.11 -44.15
N ASP A 866 -4.38 3.59 -45.33
CA ASP A 866 -3.98 4.92 -45.78
C ASP A 866 -4.48 5.94 -44.74
N SER A 867 -3.56 6.65 -44.07
CA SER A 867 -3.94 7.72 -43.14
C SER A 867 -4.66 8.82 -43.93
N PRO A 868 -5.80 9.35 -43.43
CA PRO A 868 -6.37 10.55 -43.99
C PRO A 868 -5.33 11.67 -43.91
N ALA A 869 -4.99 12.27 -45.06
CA ALA A 869 -4.05 13.39 -45.12
C ALA A 869 -4.62 14.58 -44.34
N GLY A 870 -4.06 14.91 -43.16
CA GLY A 870 -4.43 16.16 -42.50
C GLY A 870 -4.18 16.29 -40.99
N GLU A 871 -4.00 15.23 -40.20
CA GLU A 871 -3.72 15.43 -38.77
C GLU A 871 -2.25 15.79 -38.51
N PRO A 872 -1.96 16.87 -37.75
CA PRO A 872 -0.60 17.18 -37.35
C PRO A 872 -0.08 16.01 -36.50
N ALA A 873 0.97 15.39 -37.00
CA ALA A 873 1.68 14.35 -36.31
C ALA A 873 2.17 14.89 -34.96
N GLY A 874 1.55 14.41 -33.86
CA GLY A 874 2.09 14.62 -32.52
C GLY A 874 3.56 14.18 -32.45
N GLU A 875 4.28 14.75 -31.49
CA GLU A 875 5.74 14.60 -31.34
C GLU A 875 6.20 13.13 -31.34
N PRO A 876 7.43 12.85 -31.80
CA PRO A 876 8.01 11.51 -31.72
C PRO A 876 8.00 11.01 -30.27
N VAL A 877 7.49 9.80 -30.04
CA VAL A 877 7.51 9.19 -28.71
C VAL A 877 8.97 8.88 -28.35
N ALA A 878 9.54 9.66 -27.43
CA ALA A 878 10.93 9.52 -27.01
C ALA A 878 11.22 8.17 -26.33
N ASP A 879 10.25 7.66 -25.56
CA ASP A 879 10.28 6.31 -24.98
C ASP A 879 9.06 5.47 -25.41
N PRO A 880 9.18 4.71 -26.52
CA PRO A 880 8.14 3.80 -26.99
C PRO A 880 7.68 2.75 -25.97
N ARG A 881 8.55 2.36 -25.02
CA ARG A 881 8.23 1.33 -24.02
C ARG A 881 7.37 1.92 -22.91
N GLY A 882 7.85 2.99 -22.28
CA GLY A 882 7.07 3.69 -21.25
C GLY A 882 5.70 4.15 -21.76
N TRP A 883 5.61 4.54 -23.03
CA TRP A 883 4.32 4.85 -23.66
C TRP A 883 3.40 3.61 -23.79
N LEU A 884 3.92 2.48 -24.30
CA LEU A 884 3.14 1.24 -24.41
C LEU A 884 2.66 0.78 -23.03
N ASP A 885 3.51 0.84 -22.01
CA ASP A 885 3.20 0.41 -20.64
C ASP A 885 2.04 1.21 -20.04
N VAL A 886 1.98 2.52 -20.32
CA VAL A 886 0.87 3.39 -19.91
C VAL A 886 -0.42 3.09 -20.69
N GLU A 887 -0.31 2.79 -21.98
CA GLU A 887 -1.47 2.65 -22.88
C GLU A 887 -2.13 1.26 -22.89
N GLN A 888 -1.51 0.23 -22.30
CA GLN A 888 -1.97 -1.16 -22.44
C GLN A 888 -3.43 -1.37 -22.05
N THR A 889 -3.85 -0.80 -20.91
CA THR A 889 -5.22 -0.96 -20.42
C THR A 889 -6.22 -0.33 -21.40
N SER A 890 -5.90 0.85 -21.92
CA SER A 890 -6.73 1.56 -22.89
C SER A 890 -6.78 0.84 -24.24
N LEU A 891 -5.67 0.25 -24.70
CA LEU A 891 -5.62 -0.57 -25.90
C LEU A 891 -6.48 -1.84 -25.79
N VAL A 892 -6.46 -2.53 -24.64
CA VAL A 892 -7.31 -3.71 -24.40
C VAL A 892 -8.79 -3.34 -24.44
N LEU A 893 -9.16 -2.24 -23.77
CA LEU A 893 -10.54 -1.74 -23.79
C LEU A 893 -10.97 -1.33 -25.20
N ALA A 894 -10.07 -0.72 -25.98
CA ALA A 894 -10.34 -0.37 -27.37
C ALA A 894 -10.57 -1.63 -28.24
N VAL A 895 -9.76 -2.68 -28.06
CA VAL A 895 -9.96 -3.97 -28.75
C VAL A 895 -11.29 -4.61 -28.37
N GLU A 896 -11.60 -4.69 -27.07
CA GLU A 896 -12.87 -5.26 -26.59
C GLU A 896 -14.07 -4.47 -27.13
N ARG A 897 -13.96 -3.13 -27.17
CA ARG A 897 -15.02 -2.26 -27.70
C ARG A 897 -15.19 -2.41 -29.21
N ALA A 898 -14.11 -2.45 -29.98
CA ALA A 898 -14.14 -2.70 -31.41
C ALA A 898 -14.77 -4.08 -31.71
N ALA A 899 -14.36 -5.11 -30.96
CA ALA A 899 -14.90 -6.46 -31.09
C ALA A 899 -16.39 -6.55 -30.72
N ALA A 900 -16.85 -5.78 -29.74
CA ALA A 900 -18.26 -5.72 -29.34
C ALA A 900 -19.16 -5.00 -30.35
N LEU A 901 -18.58 -4.14 -31.20
CA LEU A 901 -19.24 -3.48 -32.32
C LEU A 901 -19.02 -4.22 -33.65
N ASP A 902 -18.49 -5.45 -33.60
CA ASP A 902 -18.12 -6.28 -34.75
C ASP A 902 -17.22 -5.55 -35.78
N LEU A 903 -16.37 -4.63 -35.30
CA LEU A 903 -15.30 -3.99 -36.08
C LEU A 903 -14.07 -4.91 -36.11
N ASP A 904 -14.21 -6.06 -36.76
CA ASP A 904 -13.24 -7.15 -36.71
C ASP A 904 -11.85 -6.75 -37.23
N ASP A 905 -11.73 -6.04 -38.35
CA ASP A 905 -10.44 -5.59 -38.89
C ASP A 905 -9.71 -4.67 -37.90
N THR A 906 -10.42 -3.71 -37.30
CA THR A 906 -9.86 -2.80 -36.29
C THR A 906 -9.44 -3.56 -35.03
N ALA A 907 -10.27 -4.47 -34.53
CA ALA A 907 -9.97 -5.29 -33.35
C ALA A 907 -8.74 -6.18 -33.58
N VAL A 908 -8.65 -6.85 -34.74
CA VAL A 908 -7.51 -7.69 -35.13
C VAL A 908 -6.23 -6.85 -35.25
N ARG A 909 -6.29 -5.66 -35.84
CA ARG A 909 -5.12 -4.78 -36.00
C ARG A 909 -4.58 -4.32 -34.65
N LEU A 910 -5.43 -3.80 -33.79
CA LEU A 910 -5.03 -3.39 -32.44
C LEU A 910 -4.49 -4.58 -31.63
N ALA A 911 -5.19 -5.72 -31.66
CA ALA A 911 -4.76 -6.91 -30.93
C ALA A 911 -3.43 -7.47 -31.46
N SER A 912 -3.24 -7.58 -32.77
CA SER A 912 -1.98 -8.07 -33.35
C SER A 912 -0.78 -7.20 -33.00
N LEU A 913 -0.98 -5.87 -32.91
CA LEU A 913 0.05 -4.92 -32.47
C LEU A 913 0.41 -5.09 -30.99
N VAL A 914 -0.59 -5.16 -30.11
CA VAL A 914 -0.41 -5.43 -28.67
C VAL A 914 0.23 -6.81 -28.45
N CYS A 915 -0.06 -7.78 -29.31
CA CYS A 915 0.49 -9.13 -29.20
C CYS A 915 1.92 -9.26 -29.73
N ALA A 916 2.34 -8.39 -30.66
CA ALA A 916 3.66 -8.39 -31.25
C ALA A 916 4.73 -7.67 -30.40
N SER A 917 4.34 -6.88 -29.40
CA SER A 917 5.27 -6.33 -28.42
C SER A 917 5.69 -7.40 -27.41
N SER A 918 6.71 -8.20 -27.76
CA SER A 918 7.26 -9.29 -26.93
C SER A 918 8.08 -8.81 -25.72
N TYR A 919 7.56 -7.88 -24.94
CA TYR A 919 8.18 -7.47 -23.68
C TYR A 919 7.49 -8.19 -22.51
N PRO A 920 8.24 -8.86 -21.62
CA PRO A 920 7.69 -9.44 -20.40
C PRO A 920 7.36 -8.29 -19.46
N LEU A 921 6.17 -7.72 -19.63
CA LEU A 921 5.63 -6.76 -18.69
C LEU A 921 5.03 -7.54 -17.54
N ASN A 922 5.56 -7.26 -16.35
CA ASN A 922 5.05 -7.76 -15.09
C ASN A 922 3.54 -7.43 -15.03
N ASN A 923 2.68 -8.47 -15.01
CA ASN A 923 1.21 -8.44 -14.87
C ASN A 923 0.27 -8.30 -16.10
N VAL A 924 0.67 -8.70 -17.32
CA VAL A 924 -0.19 -8.46 -18.52
C VAL A 924 -0.75 -9.73 -19.18
N ILE A 925 -0.44 -10.93 -18.69
CA ILE A 925 -0.91 -12.19 -19.32
C ILE A 925 -2.45 -12.22 -19.45
N GLU A 926 -3.16 -11.75 -18.42
CA GLU A 926 -4.63 -11.71 -18.42
C GLU A 926 -5.19 -10.64 -19.37
N LEU A 927 -4.58 -9.45 -19.38
CA LEU A 927 -4.97 -8.34 -20.26
C LEU A 927 -4.75 -8.68 -21.75
N TRP A 928 -3.61 -9.30 -22.04
CA TRP A 928 -3.30 -9.83 -23.37
C TRP A 928 -4.34 -10.87 -23.81
N GLN A 929 -4.66 -11.83 -22.94
CA GLN A 929 -5.65 -12.88 -23.24
C GLN A 929 -7.03 -12.28 -23.53
N ARG A 930 -7.46 -11.30 -22.75
CA ARG A 930 -8.74 -10.61 -22.96
C ARG A 930 -8.84 -9.93 -24.33
N ALA A 931 -7.85 -9.10 -24.68
CA ALA A 931 -7.82 -8.45 -26.00
C ALA A 931 -7.77 -9.49 -27.12
N HIS A 932 -6.96 -10.53 -26.95
CA HIS A 932 -6.82 -11.60 -27.92
C HIS A 932 -8.13 -12.34 -28.17
N ASP A 933 -8.78 -12.82 -27.11
CA ASP A 933 -10.02 -13.59 -27.19
C ASP A 933 -11.16 -12.75 -27.78
N ALA A 934 -11.23 -11.46 -27.43
CA ALA A 934 -12.21 -10.55 -28.01
C ALA A 934 -12.01 -10.38 -29.53
N ALA A 935 -10.78 -10.10 -29.97
CA ALA A 935 -10.47 -9.92 -31.38
C ALA A 935 -10.63 -11.22 -32.20
N LEU A 936 -10.18 -12.36 -31.67
CA LEU A 936 -10.32 -13.66 -32.33
C LEU A 936 -11.80 -14.06 -32.45
N GLY A 937 -12.59 -13.79 -31.40
CA GLY A 937 -14.03 -13.98 -31.42
C GLY A 937 -14.71 -13.12 -32.49
N ALA A 938 -14.34 -11.84 -32.61
CA ALA A 938 -14.87 -10.95 -33.65
C ALA A 938 -14.48 -11.40 -35.06
N ALA A 939 -13.20 -11.74 -35.29
CA ALA A 939 -12.71 -12.23 -36.58
C ALA A 939 -13.46 -13.49 -37.05
N ARG A 940 -13.69 -14.44 -36.14
CA ARG A 940 -14.45 -15.67 -36.44
C ARG A 940 -15.91 -15.41 -36.78
N ARG A 941 -16.58 -14.53 -36.02
CA ARG A 941 -17.99 -14.16 -36.31
C ARG A 941 -18.13 -13.44 -37.65
N ALA A 942 -17.18 -12.58 -37.98
CA ALA A 942 -17.16 -11.83 -39.24
C ALA A 942 -16.66 -12.66 -40.45
N GLY A 943 -16.11 -13.86 -40.23
CA GLY A 943 -15.50 -14.67 -41.28
C GLY A 943 -14.16 -14.11 -41.79
N ASN A 944 -13.49 -13.25 -41.02
CA ASN A 944 -12.18 -12.69 -41.35
C ASN A 944 -11.08 -13.74 -41.13
N ARG A 945 -10.92 -14.62 -42.13
CA ARG A 945 -9.97 -15.73 -42.11
C ARG A 945 -8.51 -15.28 -42.00
N LEU A 946 -8.15 -14.12 -42.56
CA LEU A 946 -6.79 -13.58 -42.46
C LEU A 946 -6.50 -13.11 -41.04
N GLY A 947 -7.43 -12.38 -40.42
CA GLY A 947 -7.32 -11.96 -39.02
C GLY A 947 -7.27 -13.13 -38.04
N GLU A 948 -8.06 -14.18 -38.28
CA GLU A 948 -7.96 -15.44 -37.53
C GLU A 948 -6.57 -16.06 -37.65
N ALA A 949 -6.03 -16.18 -38.87
CA ALA A 949 -4.69 -16.76 -39.08
C ALA A 949 -3.59 -15.97 -38.34
N VAL A 950 -3.64 -14.63 -38.38
CA VAL A 950 -2.70 -13.74 -37.69
C VAL A 950 -2.78 -13.92 -36.18
N LEU A 951 -3.99 -13.93 -35.62
CA LEU A 951 -4.19 -14.08 -34.18
C LEU A 951 -3.80 -15.49 -33.68
N VAL A 952 -4.13 -16.55 -34.42
CA VAL A 952 -3.71 -17.91 -34.07
C VAL A 952 -2.17 -18.05 -34.11
N ALA A 953 -1.50 -17.41 -35.08
CA ALA A 953 -0.03 -17.36 -35.11
C ALA A 953 0.53 -16.60 -33.90
N ALA A 954 -0.08 -15.49 -33.51
CA ALA A 954 0.30 -14.72 -32.32
C ALA A 954 0.12 -15.52 -31.01
N LEU A 955 -0.94 -16.34 -30.89
CA LEU A 955 -1.09 -17.30 -29.78
C LEU A 955 0.04 -18.32 -29.76
N GLY A 956 0.39 -18.86 -30.94
CA GLY A 956 1.52 -19.76 -31.09
C GLY A 956 2.82 -19.13 -30.57
N GLN A 957 3.07 -17.88 -30.95
CA GLN A 957 4.22 -17.12 -30.46
C GLN A 957 4.17 -16.88 -28.96
N PHE A 958 3.02 -16.48 -28.43
CA PHE A 958 2.86 -16.24 -27.01
C PHE A 958 3.11 -17.51 -26.18
N ARG A 959 2.65 -18.68 -26.66
CA ARG A 959 2.97 -19.97 -26.01
C ARG A 959 4.45 -20.32 -26.10
N TYR A 960 5.12 -19.93 -27.18
CA TYR A 960 6.58 -20.07 -27.29
C TYR A 960 7.29 -19.24 -26.21
N GLU A 961 6.90 -17.96 -26.01
CA GLU A 961 7.48 -17.11 -24.95
C GLU A 961 7.24 -17.64 -23.54
N GLN A 962 6.19 -18.46 -23.33
CA GLN A 962 5.88 -19.12 -22.06
C GLN A 962 6.61 -20.46 -21.87
N ASP A 963 7.57 -20.81 -22.74
CA ASP A 963 8.23 -22.11 -22.80
C ASP A 963 7.26 -23.30 -23.01
N ARG A 964 6.03 -23.04 -23.48
CA ARG A 964 4.99 -24.05 -23.77
C ARG A 964 5.09 -24.50 -25.22
N TYR A 965 6.25 -25.01 -25.60
CA TYR A 965 6.61 -25.38 -26.98
C TYR A 965 5.62 -26.35 -27.67
N PRO A 966 5.08 -27.40 -27.01
CA PRO A 966 4.07 -28.27 -27.64
C PRO A 966 2.81 -27.53 -28.08
N GLU A 967 2.34 -26.59 -27.26
CA GLU A 967 1.14 -25.79 -27.57
C GLU A 967 1.44 -24.73 -28.62
N ALA A 968 2.63 -24.13 -28.57
CA ALA A 968 3.11 -23.24 -29.62
C ALA A 968 3.07 -23.93 -30.99
N ARG A 969 3.63 -25.15 -31.09
CA ARG A 969 3.61 -25.96 -32.31
C ARG A 969 2.21 -26.24 -32.82
N ARG A 970 1.25 -26.54 -31.93
CA ARG A 970 -0.15 -26.80 -32.31
C ARG A 970 -0.78 -25.56 -32.95
N TYR A 971 -0.72 -24.40 -32.28
CA TYR A 971 -1.30 -23.17 -32.80
C TYR A 971 -0.58 -22.69 -34.08
N LEU A 972 0.74 -22.77 -34.14
CA LEU A 972 1.47 -22.42 -35.35
C LEU A 972 1.14 -23.35 -36.53
N SER A 973 0.93 -24.65 -36.29
CA SER A 973 0.49 -25.57 -37.36
C SER A 973 -0.90 -25.22 -37.89
N GLU A 974 -1.82 -24.83 -37.00
CA GLU A 974 -3.16 -24.35 -37.33
C GLU A 974 -3.10 -23.05 -38.17
N ALA A 975 -2.31 -22.07 -37.73
CA ALA A 975 -2.08 -20.84 -38.48
C ALA A 975 -1.44 -21.09 -39.86
N LEU A 976 -0.50 -22.03 -39.96
CA LEU A 976 0.14 -22.37 -41.23
C LEU A 976 -0.87 -22.95 -42.23
N ALA A 977 -1.79 -23.79 -41.78
CA ALA A 977 -2.87 -24.31 -42.63
C ALA A 977 -3.75 -23.17 -43.13
N LEU A 978 -4.15 -22.25 -42.25
CA LEU A 978 -4.95 -21.08 -42.62
C LEU A 978 -4.22 -20.17 -43.64
N PHE A 979 -2.94 -19.87 -43.43
CA PHE A 979 -2.17 -19.04 -44.37
C PHE A 979 -1.96 -19.72 -45.73
N ARG A 980 -1.82 -21.06 -45.76
CA ARG A 980 -1.73 -21.82 -47.01
C ARG A 980 -3.05 -21.80 -47.79
N ASP A 981 -4.17 -22.01 -47.11
CA ASP A 981 -5.51 -21.91 -47.71
C ASP A 981 -5.77 -20.53 -48.31
N LEU A 982 -5.27 -19.48 -47.65
CA LEU A 982 -5.40 -18.09 -48.09
C LEU A 982 -4.37 -17.68 -49.16
N GLY A 983 -3.39 -18.53 -49.48
CA GLY A 983 -2.26 -18.17 -50.35
C GLY A 983 -1.36 -17.05 -49.79
N HIS A 984 -1.41 -16.79 -48.48
CA HIS A 984 -0.72 -15.67 -47.84
C HIS A 984 0.74 -16.04 -47.52
N GLN A 985 1.63 -15.82 -48.49
CA GLN A 985 3.03 -16.27 -48.46
C GLN A 985 3.83 -15.75 -47.25
N ARG A 986 3.75 -14.46 -46.91
CA ARG A 986 4.44 -13.89 -45.74
C ARG A 986 4.01 -14.55 -44.43
N GLY A 987 2.71 -14.83 -44.32
CA GLY A 987 2.10 -15.53 -43.18
C GLY A 987 2.66 -16.93 -43.00
N ALA A 988 2.71 -17.67 -44.11
CA ALA A 988 3.29 -19.01 -44.14
C ALA A 988 4.79 -19.00 -43.76
N ALA A 989 5.58 -18.07 -44.31
CA ALA A 989 7.01 -17.97 -44.01
C ALA A 989 7.30 -17.67 -42.53
N ALA A 990 6.58 -16.72 -41.94
CA ALA A 990 6.72 -16.39 -40.52
C ALA A 990 6.37 -17.58 -39.63
N THR A 991 5.26 -18.27 -39.94
CA THR A 991 4.77 -19.40 -39.16
C THR A 991 5.68 -20.62 -39.28
N LEU A 992 6.20 -20.91 -40.48
CA LEU A 992 7.21 -21.95 -40.71
C LEU A 992 8.50 -21.66 -39.94
N THR A 993 8.95 -20.40 -39.92
CA THR A 993 10.15 -20.02 -39.17
C THR A 993 9.96 -20.18 -37.67
N ALA A 994 8.79 -19.79 -37.14
CA ALA A 994 8.43 -19.97 -35.73
C ALA A 994 8.29 -21.46 -35.35
N LEU A 995 7.73 -22.31 -36.25
CA LEU A 995 7.71 -23.77 -36.07
C LEU A 995 9.13 -24.34 -36.01
N GLY A 996 10.01 -23.91 -36.92
CA GLY A 996 11.42 -24.31 -36.92
C GLY A 996 12.13 -23.95 -35.62
N LEU A 997 11.87 -22.74 -35.10
CA LEU A 997 12.37 -22.28 -33.82
C LEU A 997 11.85 -23.13 -32.64
N ALA A 998 10.53 -23.37 -32.57
CA ALA A 998 9.93 -24.20 -31.51
C ALA A 998 10.44 -25.65 -31.54
N CYS A 999 10.60 -26.24 -32.73
CA CYS A 999 11.18 -27.57 -32.89
C CYS A 999 12.64 -27.61 -32.43
N ARG A 1000 13.43 -26.55 -32.67
CA ARG A 1000 14.82 -26.47 -32.21
C ARG A 1000 14.91 -26.49 -30.69
N GLU A 1001 14.09 -25.69 -29.98
CA GLU A 1001 14.12 -25.65 -28.51
C GLU A 1001 13.79 -27.01 -27.87
N GLN A 1002 12.93 -27.79 -28.52
CA GLN A 1002 12.61 -29.16 -28.09
C GLN A 1002 13.64 -30.22 -28.55
N GLY A 1003 14.68 -29.82 -29.30
CA GLY A 1003 15.68 -30.72 -29.85
C GLY A 1003 15.25 -31.51 -31.09
N HIS A 1004 14.07 -31.26 -31.66
CA HIS A 1004 13.59 -31.91 -32.89
C HIS A 1004 14.29 -31.32 -34.13
N LEU A 1005 15.62 -31.48 -34.23
CA LEU A 1005 16.46 -30.85 -35.23
C LEU A 1005 16.08 -31.19 -36.69
N PRO A 1006 15.72 -32.45 -37.05
CA PRO A 1006 15.29 -32.77 -38.40
C PRO A 1006 13.99 -32.06 -38.82
N GLU A 1007 12.99 -32.00 -37.93
CA GLU A 1007 11.74 -31.27 -38.17
C GLU A 1007 11.99 -29.76 -38.25
N ALA A 1008 12.86 -29.22 -37.36
CA ALA A 1008 13.24 -27.83 -37.39
C ALA A 1008 13.85 -27.44 -38.74
N ARG A 1009 14.79 -28.26 -39.24
CA ARG A 1009 15.40 -28.09 -40.56
C ARG A 1009 14.36 -28.11 -41.68
N HIS A 1010 13.44 -29.08 -41.66
CA HIS A 1010 12.38 -29.19 -42.68
C HIS A 1010 11.54 -27.91 -42.80
N PHE A 1011 11.09 -27.36 -41.67
CA PHE A 1011 10.29 -26.12 -41.67
C PHE A 1011 11.10 -24.90 -42.12
N LEU A 1012 12.38 -24.80 -41.71
CA LEU A 1012 13.25 -23.68 -42.08
C LEU A 1012 13.64 -23.70 -43.56
N GLU A 1013 13.85 -24.88 -44.15
CA GLU A 1013 14.08 -25.01 -45.60
C GLU A 1013 12.87 -24.54 -46.41
N GLN A 1014 11.66 -24.93 -45.99
CA GLN A 1014 10.42 -24.41 -46.60
C GLN A 1014 10.27 -22.89 -46.43
N ALA A 1015 10.54 -22.37 -45.22
CA ALA A 1015 10.49 -20.94 -44.96
C ALA A 1015 11.49 -20.16 -45.84
N MET A 1016 12.72 -20.66 -46.01
CA MET A 1016 13.73 -20.03 -46.87
C MET A 1016 13.28 -19.94 -48.33
N THR A 1017 12.63 -20.99 -48.86
CA THR A 1017 12.07 -20.95 -50.23
C THR A 1017 11.02 -19.86 -50.37
N VAL A 1018 10.14 -19.70 -49.38
CA VAL A 1018 9.09 -18.66 -49.41
C VAL A 1018 9.69 -17.27 -49.21
N CYS A 1019 10.61 -17.08 -48.26
CA CYS A 1019 11.28 -15.81 -48.02
C CYS A 1019 12.08 -15.31 -49.24
N ALA A 1020 12.72 -16.21 -50.00
CA ALA A 1020 13.44 -15.85 -51.22
C ALA A 1020 12.53 -15.29 -52.32
N VAL A 1021 11.27 -15.73 -52.38
CA VAL A 1021 10.27 -15.21 -53.33
C VAL A 1021 9.75 -13.83 -52.89
N LEU A 1022 9.71 -13.57 -51.59
CA LEU A 1022 9.20 -12.31 -51.03
C LEU A 1022 10.18 -11.13 -51.10
N ASP A 1023 11.45 -11.40 -51.41
CA ASP A 1023 12.54 -10.40 -51.45
C ASP A 1023 12.63 -9.53 -50.17
N ASP A 1024 12.32 -10.11 -49.01
CA ASP A 1024 12.39 -9.43 -47.70
C ASP A 1024 13.69 -9.83 -46.99
N ASP A 1025 14.69 -8.96 -47.06
CA ASP A 1025 15.99 -9.14 -46.45
C ASP A 1025 15.93 -9.36 -44.91
N GLY A 1026 14.96 -8.77 -44.21
CA GLY A 1026 14.77 -8.98 -42.78
C GLY A 1026 14.26 -10.39 -42.47
N ALA A 1027 13.29 -10.88 -43.24
CA ALA A 1027 12.76 -12.23 -43.12
C ALA A 1027 13.79 -13.30 -43.54
N ILE A 1028 14.52 -13.06 -44.63
CA ILE A 1028 15.63 -13.91 -45.08
C ILE A 1028 16.71 -13.98 -44.00
N GLY A 1029 17.12 -12.83 -43.46
CA GLY A 1029 18.08 -12.73 -42.36
C GLY A 1029 17.68 -13.57 -41.17
N HIS A 1030 16.42 -13.47 -40.75
CA HIS A 1030 15.90 -14.21 -39.62
C HIS A 1030 15.89 -15.72 -39.85
N CYS A 1031 15.25 -16.17 -40.94
CA CYS A 1031 15.12 -17.58 -41.24
C CYS A 1031 16.51 -18.25 -41.41
N ALA A 1032 17.43 -17.61 -42.13
CA ALA A 1032 18.77 -18.14 -42.36
C ALA A 1032 19.61 -18.22 -41.07
N ARG A 1033 19.42 -17.30 -40.11
CA ARG A 1033 20.10 -17.36 -38.80
C ARG A 1033 19.62 -18.55 -37.97
N ILE A 1034 18.30 -18.77 -37.91
CA ILE A 1034 17.73 -19.93 -37.19
C ILE A 1034 18.21 -21.23 -37.84
N ALA A 1035 18.20 -21.32 -39.17
CA ALA A 1035 18.73 -22.47 -39.91
C ALA A 1035 20.21 -22.72 -39.60
N GLY A 1036 21.04 -21.67 -39.61
CA GLY A 1036 22.45 -21.75 -39.23
C GLY A 1036 22.66 -22.30 -37.82
N SER A 1037 21.80 -21.92 -36.87
CA SER A 1037 21.82 -22.49 -35.51
C SER A 1037 21.42 -23.97 -35.50
N VAL A 1038 20.43 -24.40 -36.28
CA VAL A 1038 20.05 -25.82 -36.37
C VAL A 1038 21.17 -26.66 -36.98
N TYR A 1039 21.80 -26.18 -38.06
CA TYR A 1039 22.96 -26.85 -38.66
C TYR A 1039 24.13 -26.98 -37.68
N LEU A 1040 24.38 -25.95 -36.86
CA LEU A 1040 25.39 -26.01 -35.80
C LEU A 1040 25.07 -27.10 -34.76
N GLU A 1041 23.81 -27.24 -34.36
CA GLU A 1041 23.39 -28.28 -33.40
C GLU A 1041 23.50 -29.70 -34.00
N GLN A 1042 23.32 -29.84 -35.31
CA GLN A 1042 23.53 -31.10 -36.05
C GLN A 1042 25.00 -31.41 -36.39
N GLY A 1043 25.90 -30.42 -36.28
CA GLY A 1043 27.32 -30.57 -36.59
C GLY A 1043 27.67 -30.32 -38.06
N ALA A 1044 26.73 -29.82 -38.86
CA ALA A 1044 26.90 -29.46 -40.25
C ALA A 1044 27.55 -28.07 -40.35
N ILE A 1045 28.84 -27.98 -40.04
CA ILE A 1045 29.56 -26.71 -39.84
C ILE A 1045 29.61 -25.86 -41.13
N ASP A 1046 29.74 -26.47 -42.31
CA ASP A 1046 29.83 -25.75 -43.57
C ASP A 1046 28.47 -25.14 -43.96
N GLU A 1047 27.39 -25.90 -43.80
CA GLU A 1047 26.01 -25.44 -44.01
C GLU A 1047 25.61 -24.36 -43.00
N ALA A 1048 26.07 -24.48 -41.74
CA ALA A 1048 25.91 -23.45 -40.73
C ALA A 1048 26.59 -22.14 -41.15
N ASN A 1049 27.85 -22.19 -41.59
CA ASN A 1049 28.57 -21.00 -42.06
C ASN A 1049 27.92 -20.38 -43.30
N ALA A 1050 27.49 -21.19 -44.27
CA ALA A 1050 26.81 -20.70 -45.47
C ALA A 1050 25.49 -20.00 -45.14
N SER A 1051 24.67 -20.58 -44.25
CA SER A 1051 23.41 -19.98 -43.82
C SER A 1051 23.61 -18.70 -43.00
N LEU A 1052 24.60 -18.67 -42.10
CA LEU A 1052 24.89 -17.48 -41.28
C LEU A 1052 25.49 -16.33 -42.09
N ARG A 1053 26.29 -16.60 -43.14
CA ARG A 1053 26.74 -15.56 -44.07
C ARG A 1053 25.57 -14.92 -44.82
N ARG A 1054 24.66 -15.76 -45.35
CA ARG A 1054 23.41 -15.28 -45.97
C ARG A 1054 22.60 -14.42 -45.00
N ALA A 1055 22.48 -14.85 -43.75
CA ALA A 1055 21.77 -14.10 -42.72
C ALA A 1055 22.42 -12.73 -42.44
N LEU A 1056 23.75 -12.70 -42.33
CA LEU A 1056 24.52 -11.49 -42.04
C LEU A 1056 24.40 -10.47 -43.17
N ASP A 1057 24.52 -10.92 -44.43
CA ASP A 1057 24.40 -10.06 -45.61
C ASP A 1057 22.98 -9.49 -45.74
N ALA A 1058 21.96 -10.32 -45.50
CA ALA A 1058 20.57 -9.88 -45.54
C ALA A 1058 20.26 -8.86 -44.42
N TYR A 1059 20.68 -9.12 -43.18
CA TYR A 1059 20.48 -8.15 -42.09
C TYR A 1059 21.25 -6.84 -42.29
N ARG A 1060 22.42 -6.86 -42.95
CA ARG A 1060 23.15 -5.64 -43.32
C ARG A 1060 22.42 -4.83 -44.38
N ARG A 1061 21.88 -5.47 -45.43
CA ARG A 1061 21.04 -4.80 -46.44
C ARG A 1061 19.75 -4.24 -45.83
N ALA A 1062 19.13 -4.97 -44.90
CA ALA A 1062 17.98 -4.51 -44.14
C ALA A 1062 18.31 -3.43 -43.08
N GLY A 1063 19.58 -3.09 -42.84
CA GLY A 1063 19.99 -2.12 -41.82
C GLY A 1063 19.78 -2.58 -40.36
N SER A 1064 19.46 -3.84 -40.10
CA SER A 1064 19.18 -4.33 -38.73
C SER A 1064 20.47 -4.57 -37.95
N ARG A 1065 20.82 -3.62 -37.08
CA ARG A 1065 21.98 -3.72 -36.18
C ARG A 1065 21.85 -4.88 -35.19
N ARG A 1066 20.64 -5.11 -34.67
CA ARG A 1066 20.35 -6.24 -33.76
C ARG A 1066 20.45 -7.58 -34.48
N GLY A 1067 19.85 -7.71 -35.67
CA GLY A 1067 19.93 -8.93 -36.49
C GLY A 1067 21.37 -9.29 -36.83
N THR A 1068 22.18 -8.27 -37.14
CA THR A 1068 23.63 -8.39 -37.35
C THR A 1068 24.33 -8.95 -36.10
N ALA A 1069 24.12 -8.35 -34.93
CA ALA A 1069 24.74 -8.79 -33.67
C ALA A 1069 24.33 -10.23 -33.27
N LEU A 1070 23.05 -10.59 -33.44
CA LEU A 1070 22.56 -11.96 -33.20
C LEU A 1070 23.21 -12.99 -34.13
N THR A 1071 23.46 -12.60 -35.38
CA THR A 1071 24.11 -13.46 -36.37
C THR A 1071 25.59 -13.62 -36.06
N LEU A 1072 26.30 -12.53 -35.72
CA LEU A 1072 27.69 -12.57 -35.27
C LEU A 1072 27.85 -13.47 -34.05
N ARG A 1073 26.99 -13.34 -33.03
CA ARG A 1073 27.01 -14.25 -31.87
C ARG A 1073 26.92 -15.71 -32.29
N THR A 1074 26.03 -16.04 -33.23
CA THR A 1074 25.86 -17.42 -33.71
C THR A 1074 27.08 -17.89 -34.51
N ILE A 1075 27.69 -17.03 -35.33
CA ILE A 1075 28.97 -17.31 -36.02
C ILE A 1075 30.07 -17.61 -35.00
N GLY A 1076 30.17 -16.83 -33.93
CA GLY A 1076 31.10 -17.09 -32.83
C GLY A 1076 30.91 -18.45 -32.17
N LEU A 1077 29.65 -18.90 -32.00
CA LEU A 1077 29.35 -20.26 -31.53
C LEU A 1077 29.81 -21.34 -32.51
N VAL A 1078 29.68 -21.11 -33.82
CA VAL A 1078 30.19 -22.02 -34.87
C VAL A 1078 31.72 -22.09 -34.83
N HIS A 1079 32.41 -20.94 -34.73
CA HIS A 1079 33.87 -20.90 -34.60
C HIS A 1079 34.36 -21.64 -33.35
N ARG A 1080 33.69 -21.46 -32.21
CA ARG A 1080 34.00 -22.20 -30.98
C ARG A 1080 33.80 -23.71 -31.14
N ALA A 1081 32.71 -24.15 -31.78
CA ALA A 1081 32.46 -25.57 -32.02
C ALA A 1081 33.49 -26.19 -32.97
N ALA A 1082 34.00 -25.42 -33.93
CA ALA A 1082 35.04 -25.84 -34.86
C ALA A 1082 36.48 -25.71 -34.32
N GLY A 1083 36.66 -25.35 -33.04
CA GLY A 1083 37.98 -25.19 -32.40
C GLY A 1083 38.75 -23.92 -32.78
N ARG A 1084 38.16 -23.02 -33.58
CA ARG A 1084 38.77 -21.73 -33.95
C ARG A 1084 38.50 -20.68 -32.87
N LEU A 1085 39.16 -20.84 -31.72
CA LEU A 1085 38.87 -20.05 -30.53
C LEU A 1085 39.19 -18.55 -30.72
N GLY A 1086 40.28 -18.20 -31.40
CA GLY A 1086 40.64 -16.79 -31.66
C GLY A 1086 39.57 -16.04 -32.48
N ASP A 1087 39.12 -16.65 -33.58
CA ASP A 1087 38.02 -16.12 -34.39
C ASP A 1087 36.72 -15.99 -33.57
N ALA A 1088 36.45 -16.96 -32.69
CA ALA A 1088 35.29 -16.94 -31.82
C ALA A 1088 35.34 -15.77 -30.82
N GLU A 1089 36.50 -15.52 -30.18
CA GLU A 1089 36.69 -14.40 -29.25
C GLU A 1089 36.45 -13.05 -29.96
N GLN A 1090 37.04 -12.85 -31.14
CA GLN A 1090 36.88 -11.61 -31.90
C GLN A 1090 35.42 -11.34 -32.24
N VAL A 1091 34.73 -12.31 -32.84
CA VAL A 1091 33.34 -12.15 -33.31
C VAL A 1091 32.36 -12.01 -32.14
N LEU A 1092 32.57 -12.75 -31.04
CA LEU A 1092 31.71 -12.63 -29.85
C LEU A 1092 31.92 -11.30 -29.12
N SER A 1093 33.14 -10.77 -29.10
CA SER A 1093 33.42 -9.43 -28.53
C SER A 1093 32.69 -8.35 -29.33
N GLU A 1094 32.76 -8.41 -30.66
CA GLU A 1094 32.03 -7.47 -31.54
C GLU A 1094 30.51 -7.54 -31.31
N ALA A 1095 29.94 -8.75 -31.24
CA ALA A 1095 28.52 -8.93 -30.97
C ALA A 1095 28.11 -8.36 -29.60
N THR A 1096 28.93 -8.57 -28.56
CA THR A 1096 28.68 -8.08 -27.20
C THR A 1096 28.71 -6.55 -27.15
N ASP A 1097 29.70 -5.90 -27.79
CA ASP A 1097 29.79 -4.44 -27.87
C ASP A 1097 28.64 -3.83 -28.69
N MET A 1098 28.12 -4.54 -29.69
CA MET A 1098 26.92 -4.12 -30.40
C MET A 1098 25.69 -4.18 -29.49
N PHE A 1099 25.47 -5.25 -28.73
CA PHE A 1099 24.35 -5.34 -27.79
C PHE A 1099 24.41 -4.29 -26.69
N ARG A 1100 25.60 -4.03 -26.14
CA ARG A 1100 25.82 -2.96 -25.15
C ARG A 1100 25.44 -1.59 -25.70
N ARG A 1101 25.89 -1.25 -26.91
CA ARG A 1101 25.54 0.02 -27.58
C ARG A 1101 24.05 0.14 -27.95
N LEU A 1102 23.35 -1.00 -28.09
CA LEU A 1102 21.89 -1.03 -28.31
C LEU A 1102 21.10 -0.95 -27.00
N GLY A 1103 21.75 -1.07 -25.84
CA GLY A 1103 21.10 -1.14 -24.53
C GLY A 1103 20.31 -2.44 -24.32
N ASP A 1104 20.65 -3.52 -25.03
CA ASP A 1104 19.98 -4.82 -24.89
C ASP A 1104 20.70 -5.69 -23.86
N VAL A 1105 20.42 -5.44 -22.58
CA VAL A 1105 21.06 -6.10 -21.44
C VAL A 1105 20.91 -7.63 -21.50
N LYS A 1106 19.76 -8.14 -21.95
CA LYS A 1106 19.50 -9.58 -22.03
C LYS A 1106 20.36 -10.25 -23.11
N LEU A 1107 20.42 -9.67 -24.31
CA LEU A 1107 21.26 -10.22 -25.39
C LEU A 1107 22.75 -9.98 -25.14
N GLU A 1108 23.13 -8.89 -24.47
CA GLU A 1108 24.48 -8.69 -23.95
C GLU A 1108 24.87 -9.84 -23.03
N GLY A 1109 24.05 -10.17 -22.02
CA GLY A 1109 24.29 -11.31 -21.12
C GLY A 1109 24.45 -12.64 -21.87
N PHE A 1110 23.61 -12.90 -22.88
CA PHE A 1110 23.71 -14.11 -23.72
C PHE A 1110 24.99 -14.17 -24.56
N SER A 1111 25.49 -13.02 -25.02
CA SER A 1111 26.74 -12.93 -25.80
C SER A 1111 27.96 -13.03 -24.89
N SER A 1112 27.95 -12.32 -23.76
CA SER A 1112 29.00 -12.35 -22.73
C SER A 1112 29.22 -13.76 -22.17
N ARG A 1113 28.15 -14.53 -21.91
CA ARG A 1113 28.27 -15.96 -21.53
C ARG A 1113 28.93 -16.82 -22.60
N ALA A 1114 28.58 -16.59 -23.87
CA ALA A 1114 29.19 -17.32 -24.98
C ALA A 1114 30.68 -16.99 -25.12
N LEU A 1115 31.06 -15.72 -24.89
CA LEU A 1115 32.45 -15.24 -24.86
C LEU A 1115 33.22 -15.85 -23.68
N ALA A 1116 32.66 -15.82 -22.47
CA ALA A 1116 33.26 -16.43 -21.28
C ALA A 1116 33.53 -17.93 -21.48
N LYS A 1117 32.60 -18.65 -22.12
CA LYS A 1117 32.80 -20.06 -22.49
C LYS A 1117 33.95 -20.26 -23.49
N THR A 1118 34.18 -19.30 -24.38
CA THR A 1118 35.36 -19.29 -25.26
C THR A 1118 36.64 -19.10 -24.44
N HIS A 1119 36.65 -18.18 -23.47
CA HIS A 1119 37.79 -17.97 -22.57
C HIS A 1119 38.13 -19.20 -21.72
N VAL A 1120 37.12 -19.93 -21.23
CA VAL A 1120 37.33 -21.23 -20.55
C VAL A 1120 38.07 -22.20 -21.47
N ARG A 1121 37.64 -22.33 -22.74
CA ARG A 1121 38.28 -23.22 -23.74
C ARG A 1121 39.70 -22.79 -24.11
N MET A 1122 40.05 -21.52 -23.91
CA MET A 1122 41.40 -20.99 -24.11
C MET A 1122 42.29 -21.11 -22.86
N GLY A 1123 41.77 -21.59 -21.73
CA GLY A 1123 42.49 -21.59 -20.45
C GLY A 1123 42.57 -20.23 -19.75
N GLN A 1124 41.83 -19.23 -20.22
CA GLN A 1124 41.79 -17.88 -19.64
C GLN A 1124 40.72 -17.78 -18.55
N LEU A 1125 40.91 -18.54 -17.47
CA LEU A 1125 39.88 -18.78 -16.45
C LEU A 1125 39.49 -17.51 -15.68
N ASP A 1126 40.43 -16.64 -15.35
CA ASP A 1126 40.14 -15.38 -14.63
C ASP A 1126 39.25 -14.43 -15.43
N ARG A 1127 39.48 -14.32 -16.75
CA ARG A 1127 38.66 -13.49 -17.65
C ARG A 1127 37.23 -14.05 -17.75
N ALA A 1128 37.08 -15.37 -17.78
CA ALA A 1128 35.77 -16.01 -17.81
C ALA A 1128 35.03 -15.80 -16.48
N LEU A 1129 35.71 -15.93 -15.34
CA LEU A 1129 35.12 -15.79 -14.02
C LEU A 1129 34.59 -14.36 -13.77
N ALA A 1130 35.40 -13.35 -14.11
CA ALA A 1130 35.04 -11.93 -13.98
C ALA A 1130 33.75 -11.55 -14.74
N VAL A 1131 33.39 -12.30 -15.78
CA VAL A 1131 32.15 -12.12 -16.55
C VAL A 1131 31.00 -12.95 -15.97
N LEU A 1132 31.26 -14.19 -15.55
CA LEU A 1132 30.21 -15.12 -15.13
C LEU A 1132 29.64 -14.82 -13.74
N GLU A 1133 30.45 -14.33 -12.79
CA GLU A 1133 29.98 -14.03 -11.43
C GLU A 1133 28.92 -12.91 -11.39
N PRO A 1134 29.14 -11.72 -11.99
CA PRO A 1134 28.12 -10.68 -12.03
C PRO A 1134 26.86 -11.12 -12.78
N LEU A 1135 27.02 -11.90 -13.85
CA LEU A 1135 25.89 -12.45 -14.61
C LEU A 1135 25.05 -13.41 -13.77
N LEU A 1136 25.66 -14.29 -12.97
CA LEU A 1136 24.91 -15.21 -12.11
C LEU A 1136 24.08 -14.46 -11.06
N VAL A 1137 24.66 -13.40 -10.48
CA VAL A 1137 23.94 -12.53 -9.53
C VAL A 1137 22.76 -11.87 -10.23
N SER A 1138 22.97 -11.29 -11.43
CA SER A 1138 21.92 -10.66 -12.22
C SER A 1138 20.82 -11.65 -12.62
N ASP A 1139 21.18 -12.84 -13.09
CA ASP A 1139 20.24 -13.89 -13.53
C ASP A 1139 19.33 -14.32 -12.36
N ARG A 1140 19.88 -14.45 -11.14
CA ARG A 1140 19.14 -14.80 -9.92
C ARG A 1140 18.20 -13.68 -9.47
N HIS A 1141 18.67 -12.44 -9.47
CA HIS A 1141 17.82 -11.28 -9.14
C HIS A 1141 16.67 -11.16 -10.14
N GLY A 1142 16.94 -11.35 -11.44
CA GLY A 1142 15.95 -11.32 -12.51
C GLY A 1142 15.06 -12.57 -12.60
N ARG A 1143 15.33 -13.61 -11.79
CA ARG A 1143 14.64 -14.91 -11.82
C ARG A 1143 14.60 -15.58 -13.21
N ASP A 1144 15.61 -15.33 -14.05
CA ASP A 1144 15.73 -15.95 -15.36
C ASP A 1144 16.37 -17.34 -15.21
N ARG A 1145 15.52 -18.35 -15.04
CA ARG A 1145 15.93 -19.74 -14.79
C ARG A 1145 16.78 -20.34 -15.90
N TRP A 1146 16.55 -19.93 -17.15
CA TRP A 1146 17.33 -20.42 -18.29
C TRP A 1146 18.72 -19.80 -18.29
N ALA A 1147 18.79 -18.48 -18.08
CA ALA A 1147 20.05 -17.75 -17.97
C ALA A 1147 20.91 -18.28 -16.82
N GLU A 1148 20.31 -18.47 -15.64
CA GLU A 1148 20.95 -19.04 -14.47
C GLU A 1148 21.52 -20.44 -14.77
N ALA A 1149 20.73 -21.34 -15.37
CA ALA A 1149 21.17 -22.68 -15.72
C ALA A 1149 22.38 -22.68 -16.67
N MET A 1150 22.38 -21.78 -17.66
CA MET A 1150 23.48 -21.61 -18.60
C MET A 1150 24.75 -21.04 -17.95
N THR A 1151 24.60 -20.06 -17.03
CA THR A 1151 25.71 -19.46 -16.29
C THR A 1151 26.33 -20.50 -15.35
N LEU A 1152 25.51 -21.23 -14.58
CA LEU A 1152 25.95 -22.31 -13.70
C LEU A 1152 26.70 -23.40 -14.45
N ARG A 1153 26.20 -23.83 -15.61
CA ARG A 1153 26.89 -24.85 -16.40
C ARG A 1153 28.27 -24.36 -16.87
N THR A 1154 28.37 -23.10 -17.31
CA THR A 1154 29.64 -22.53 -17.78
C THR A 1154 30.63 -22.33 -16.63
N LEU A 1155 30.16 -21.93 -15.45
CA LEU A 1155 30.96 -21.93 -14.22
C LEU A 1155 31.43 -23.33 -13.84
N GLY A 1156 30.57 -24.34 -13.97
CA GLY A 1156 30.93 -25.74 -13.78
C GLY A 1156 32.08 -26.20 -14.69
N GLU A 1157 31.99 -25.88 -16.00
CA GLU A 1157 33.07 -26.14 -16.97
C GLU A 1157 34.37 -25.39 -16.61
N LEU A 1158 34.26 -24.15 -16.09
CA LEU A 1158 35.39 -23.35 -15.62
C LEU A 1158 36.06 -23.97 -14.40
N HIS A 1159 35.28 -24.32 -13.37
CA HIS A 1159 35.78 -24.93 -12.15
C HIS A 1159 36.42 -26.30 -12.41
N LEU A 1160 35.84 -27.10 -13.31
CA LEU A 1160 36.42 -28.36 -13.74
C LEU A 1160 37.78 -28.15 -14.43
N SER A 1161 37.90 -27.13 -15.28
CA SER A 1161 39.18 -26.76 -15.92
C SER A 1161 40.22 -26.21 -14.94
N ALA A 1162 39.77 -25.71 -13.79
CA ALA A 1162 40.60 -25.20 -12.69
C ALA A 1162 40.95 -26.26 -11.63
N ASP A 1163 40.54 -27.52 -11.82
CA ASP A 1163 40.66 -28.62 -10.85
C ASP A 1163 39.98 -28.33 -9.49
N ARG A 1164 38.93 -27.49 -9.50
CA ARG A 1164 38.08 -27.16 -8.34
C ARG A 1164 36.83 -28.03 -8.36
N LEU A 1165 37.01 -29.31 -7.99
CA LEU A 1165 36.02 -30.37 -8.23
C LEU A 1165 34.72 -30.17 -7.44
N ASP A 1166 34.78 -29.68 -6.20
CA ASP A 1166 33.59 -29.44 -5.35
C ASP A 1166 32.70 -28.31 -5.91
N GLU A 1167 33.32 -27.19 -6.30
CA GLU A 1167 32.60 -26.07 -6.92
C GLU A 1167 32.05 -26.45 -8.29
N ALA A 1168 32.83 -27.21 -9.09
CA ALA A 1168 32.37 -27.73 -10.38
C ALA A 1168 31.11 -28.59 -10.21
N ASP A 1169 31.12 -29.49 -9.22
CA ASP A 1169 30.01 -30.37 -8.94
C ASP A 1169 28.75 -29.62 -8.48
N ALA A 1170 28.89 -28.65 -7.57
CA ALA A 1170 27.78 -27.81 -7.12
C ALA A 1170 27.13 -27.05 -8.30
N CYS A 1171 27.94 -26.43 -9.16
CA CYS A 1171 27.47 -25.71 -10.34
C CYS A 1171 26.81 -26.61 -11.39
N LEU A 1172 27.43 -27.75 -11.71
CA LEU A 1172 26.91 -28.68 -12.73
C LEU A 1172 25.63 -29.39 -12.28
N ARG A 1173 25.51 -29.78 -11.00
CA ARG A 1173 24.25 -30.33 -10.46
C ARG A 1173 23.13 -29.30 -10.51
N GLY A 1174 23.37 -28.07 -10.07
CA GLY A 1174 22.39 -26.98 -10.13
C GLY A 1174 21.92 -26.70 -11.56
N ALA A 1175 22.85 -26.68 -12.52
CA ALA A 1175 22.51 -26.54 -13.93
C ALA A 1175 21.67 -27.72 -14.46
N LEU A 1176 22.02 -28.96 -14.10
CA LEU A 1176 21.29 -30.16 -14.54
C LEU A 1176 19.85 -30.18 -14.01
N GLU A 1177 19.65 -29.85 -12.73
CA GLU A 1177 18.33 -29.73 -12.11
C GLU A 1177 17.49 -28.66 -12.81
N ALA A 1178 18.07 -27.51 -13.10
CA ALA A 1178 17.40 -26.44 -13.80
C ALA A 1178 17.00 -26.85 -15.23
N PHE A 1179 17.89 -27.44 -16.03
CA PHE A 1179 17.55 -27.88 -17.40
C PHE A 1179 16.52 -29.01 -17.43
N ARG A 1180 16.55 -29.94 -16.45
CA ARG A 1180 15.51 -30.98 -16.33
C ARG A 1180 14.15 -30.37 -15.98
N ALA A 1181 14.12 -29.38 -15.09
CA ALA A 1181 12.89 -28.68 -14.73
C ALA A 1181 12.34 -27.77 -15.85
N LEU A 1182 13.19 -27.34 -16.78
CA LEU A 1182 12.82 -26.61 -18.00
C LEU A 1182 12.48 -27.54 -19.18
N GLU A 1183 12.53 -28.87 -19.00
CA GLU A 1183 12.32 -29.87 -20.06
C GLU A 1183 13.25 -29.66 -21.28
N MET A 1184 14.52 -29.33 -21.02
CA MET A 1184 15.55 -29.05 -22.05
C MET A 1184 16.54 -30.24 -22.19
N PRO A 1185 16.18 -31.31 -22.93
CA PRO A 1185 16.92 -32.58 -22.91
C PRO A 1185 18.35 -32.47 -23.45
N LEU A 1186 18.58 -31.70 -24.51
CA LEU A 1186 19.92 -31.52 -25.09
C LEU A 1186 20.86 -30.77 -24.14
N PHE A 1187 20.37 -29.75 -23.43
CA PHE A 1187 21.19 -29.03 -22.46
C PHE A 1187 21.47 -29.89 -21.22
N ALA A 1188 20.48 -30.64 -20.73
CA ALA A 1188 20.68 -31.62 -19.67
C ALA A 1188 21.72 -32.69 -20.05
N ALA A 1189 21.65 -33.24 -21.26
CA ALA A 1189 22.62 -34.22 -21.76
C ALA A 1189 24.04 -33.65 -21.88
N ARG A 1190 24.18 -32.39 -22.30
CA ARG A 1190 25.47 -31.69 -22.32
C ARG A 1190 26.03 -31.48 -20.91
N THR A 1191 25.19 -31.10 -19.94
CA THR A 1191 25.62 -31.01 -18.54
C THR A 1191 25.99 -32.39 -17.99
N LEU A 1192 25.27 -33.46 -18.35
CA LEU A 1192 25.63 -34.84 -17.98
C LEU A 1192 26.97 -35.28 -18.55
N ARG A 1193 27.31 -34.84 -19.77
CA ARG A 1193 28.65 -35.04 -20.34
C ARG A 1193 29.71 -34.35 -19.49
N ASP A 1194 29.49 -33.09 -19.11
CA ASP A 1194 30.43 -32.33 -18.28
C ASP A 1194 30.54 -32.94 -16.85
N ILE A 1195 29.43 -33.48 -16.30
CA ILE A 1195 29.42 -34.27 -15.05
C ILE A 1195 30.19 -35.58 -15.21
N ALA A 1196 30.12 -36.26 -16.36
CA ALA A 1196 30.88 -37.48 -16.59
C ALA A 1196 32.40 -37.21 -16.55
N GLU A 1197 32.86 -36.08 -17.09
CA GLU A 1197 34.26 -35.65 -17.01
C GLU A 1197 34.68 -35.35 -15.56
N LEU A 1198 33.83 -34.65 -14.80
CA LEU A 1198 34.04 -34.44 -13.36
C LEU A 1198 34.13 -35.76 -12.58
N ARG A 1199 33.24 -36.73 -12.84
CA ARG A 1199 33.22 -38.02 -12.14
C ARG A 1199 34.44 -38.87 -12.47
N GLU A 1200 34.97 -38.79 -13.69
CA GLU A 1200 36.29 -39.38 -14.01
C GLU A 1200 37.40 -38.74 -13.18
N ALA A 1201 37.44 -37.39 -13.08
CA ALA A 1201 38.44 -36.68 -12.30
C ALA A 1201 38.39 -37.03 -10.81
N CYS A 1202 37.20 -37.31 -10.26
CA CYS A 1202 37.02 -37.80 -8.89
C CYS A 1202 37.33 -39.30 -8.69
N GLY A 1203 37.67 -40.05 -9.75
CA GLY A 1203 37.91 -41.51 -9.70
C GLY A 1203 36.64 -42.36 -9.63
N GLU A 1204 35.46 -41.78 -9.88
CA GLU A 1204 34.15 -42.43 -9.82
C GLU A 1204 33.76 -43.03 -11.20
N HIS A 1205 34.58 -43.93 -11.74
CA HIS A 1205 34.46 -44.43 -13.12
C HIS A 1205 33.08 -45.02 -13.48
N ALA A 1206 32.41 -45.71 -12.54
CA ALA A 1206 31.07 -46.27 -12.78
C ALA A 1206 30.00 -45.17 -12.93
N ALA A 1207 30.08 -44.10 -12.13
CA ALA A 1207 29.17 -42.96 -12.22
C ALA A 1207 29.44 -42.14 -13.49
N ALA A 1208 30.70 -41.98 -13.87
CA ALA A 1208 31.10 -41.36 -15.12
C ALA A 1208 30.54 -42.11 -16.34
N ALA A 1209 30.68 -43.44 -16.38
CA ALA A 1209 30.14 -44.26 -17.46
C ALA A 1209 28.61 -44.18 -17.57
N ALA A 1210 27.90 -44.16 -16.44
CA ALA A 1210 26.44 -44.01 -16.42
C ALA A 1210 25.98 -42.65 -16.96
N ALA A 1211 26.60 -41.55 -16.51
CA ALA A 1211 26.30 -40.21 -16.99
C ALA A 1211 26.61 -40.06 -18.50
N ARG A 1212 27.73 -40.62 -18.97
CA ARG A 1212 28.13 -40.64 -20.38
C ARG A 1212 27.12 -41.43 -21.24
N HIS A 1213 26.62 -42.56 -20.74
CA HIS A 1213 25.62 -43.36 -21.42
C HIS A 1213 24.27 -42.63 -21.57
N GLU A 1214 23.77 -42.00 -20.50
CA GLU A 1214 22.53 -41.20 -20.52
C GLU A 1214 22.64 -40.02 -21.50
N ALA A 1215 23.77 -39.30 -21.46
CA ALA A 1215 24.05 -38.20 -22.38
C ALA A 1215 24.05 -38.68 -23.85
N LEU A 1216 24.77 -39.76 -24.15
CA LEU A 1216 24.88 -40.29 -25.52
C LEU A 1216 23.55 -40.83 -26.06
N ALA A 1217 22.75 -41.49 -25.22
CA ALA A 1217 21.41 -41.93 -25.58
C ALA A 1217 20.52 -40.74 -26.00
N THR A 1218 20.60 -39.64 -25.24
CA THR A 1218 19.87 -38.41 -25.56
C THR A 1218 20.39 -37.77 -26.84
N PHE A 1219 21.71 -37.65 -27.03
CA PHE A 1219 22.27 -37.08 -28.27
C PHE A 1219 21.86 -37.87 -29.52
N ARG A 1220 21.81 -39.21 -29.44
CA ARG A 1220 21.33 -40.07 -30.53
C ARG A 1220 19.85 -39.87 -30.82
N ALA A 1221 19.02 -39.79 -29.78
CA ALA A 1221 17.58 -39.60 -29.92
C ALA A 1221 17.22 -38.29 -30.63
N TYR A 1222 18.04 -37.25 -30.45
CA TYR A 1222 17.80 -35.90 -31.00
C TYR A 1222 18.71 -35.53 -32.19
N GLY A 1223 19.59 -36.44 -32.64
CA GLY A 1223 20.48 -36.20 -33.78
C GLY A 1223 21.48 -35.06 -33.56
N ALA A 1224 21.99 -34.90 -32.34
CA ALA A 1224 22.91 -33.84 -31.97
C ALA A 1224 24.36 -34.15 -32.38
N ARG A 1225 25.16 -33.11 -32.66
CA ARG A 1225 26.57 -33.24 -33.12
C ARG A 1225 27.46 -34.04 -32.17
N GLU A 1226 27.14 -34.02 -30.88
CA GLU A 1226 27.91 -34.68 -29.83
C GLU A 1226 27.98 -36.21 -30.01
N VAL A 1227 27.06 -36.81 -30.77
CA VAL A 1227 27.15 -38.25 -31.14
C VAL A 1227 28.46 -38.52 -31.88
N THR A 1228 28.82 -37.68 -32.84
CA THR A 1228 30.04 -37.81 -33.65
C THR A 1228 31.27 -37.42 -32.85
N GLU A 1229 31.19 -36.35 -32.04
CA GLU A 1229 32.29 -35.88 -31.18
C GLU A 1229 32.69 -36.92 -30.11
N LEU A 1230 31.73 -37.66 -29.55
CA LEU A 1230 32.00 -38.67 -28.52
C LEU A 1230 32.35 -40.04 -29.10
N SER A 1231 31.82 -40.40 -30.27
CA SER A 1231 32.13 -41.69 -30.92
C SER A 1231 33.57 -41.76 -31.42
N SER A 1232 34.17 -40.63 -31.81
CA SER A 1232 35.58 -40.57 -32.25
C SER A 1232 36.58 -40.76 -31.10
N ARG A 1233 36.26 -40.29 -29.88
CA ARG A 1233 37.09 -40.47 -28.67
C ARG A 1233 37.12 -41.93 -28.18
N VAL A 1234 36.00 -42.65 -28.24
CA VAL A 1234 35.94 -44.08 -27.84
C VAL A 1234 36.79 -44.96 -28.75
N ALA A 1235 36.92 -44.60 -30.05
CA ALA A 1235 37.80 -45.31 -30.98
C ALA A 1235 39.29 -45.06 -30.73
N THR A 1236 39.66 -43.99 -30.02
CA THR A 1236 41.06 -43.66 -29.68
C THR A 1236 41.51 -44.24 -28.35
N GLU A 1237 40.60 -44.55 -27.42
CA GLU A 1237 40.90 -45.26 -26.15
C GLU A 1237 40.91 -46.79 -26.29
N SER A 1238 40.53 -47.31 -27.47
CA SER A 1238 40.51 -48.75 -27.78
C SER A 1238 41.73 -49.22 -28.63
N LEU A 1239 42.73 -48.36 -28.80
CA LEU A 1239 44.02 -48.57 -29.46
C LEU A 1239 45.13 -48.20 -28.49
#